data_AF-B2A0E3-F1
#
_entry.id   AF-B2A0E3-F1
#
_cell.length_a   1.000
_cell.length_b   1.000
_cell.length_c   1.000
_cell.angle_alpha   90.00
_cell.angle_beta   90.00
_cell.angle_gamma   90.00
#
_symmetry.space_group_name_H-M   'P 1'
#
loop_
_entity.id
_entity.type
_entity.pdbx_description
1 polymer ?
#
loop_
_entity_poly.entity_id
_entity_poly.type
_entity_poly.pdbx_seq_one_letter_code
_entity_poly.pdbx_strand_id
1 'polypeptide(L)'
;MGVPPMSSYRGHFSPFRSRARRPCHRLRPRSALPFGVAPGIPSLSAVASSPAATLTGVVERIIFLNEENHYTIAEFRPDADKKSVPKERPEPVTIVGPLPGVECGETLHLTGEWTRHAQHGAQFKVLGFKSELPSSVYGIRKYLGSGLVPGIGKVYANKIVDAFGTDTFRILSEESGRLRDVDGIGRKRATAIKAAWDAKRTERELYIFLQTYGVTPGQCVKIAKHFGPSAKNILTQEPYRAAREIDGIGFKTADRIAINLGFANDAAPRLDAGLIFALETLQEEGHTAFGESDLCDYAANLLETDSRLICARIDALVEAKQLVRHGGSGVAGVVDPGHGDVTPSSRPARRDEGVAAPSASGRVSVAAVADRGPGSTSPATPNRTSGSQLSALSSRLIQLPHNDRAEQKIAEVVQRLTRVASGLPPIKTDAAVTWAEQKAGFTFHELQRRAVRAALTSKFSILTGGPGTGKTTILRALVEILKAKKVRVHLAAPTGRAAQRLAETTGGYASTIHRLLKWDPAAGGFIANESTPLSTDFLIVDEASMLDTRLASALLQAVPARAHLLLVGDIDQLPSVGAGNVLKDLIVVAEGSAPHPQLSTLNSQPAALRAAIPVTRLSVVYRQKDHSGIVSTAHAINSGDASLPPAFGEIADVPPWSDLAFITAADAEDCLRKVIQLCTEFVPQKLHWPNPIADVQVLAPMHKGVAGVANLNVQLQAALNPHARGLRAATGEYRPADKVIQLRNNYDKNLFNGDIGSVVSVDAEHGTMVAEFDGEQHTFERGDFSDLALAYTISIHKSQGSEYPVVVIPLLKGHFMMLQRNLIYTAITRGRKKVYLVGEPAAYAMAVRNSESKQRLTHLREKIVVSSSRA
;
A
#
# COMPACT_ATOMS: atom_id res chain seq x y z
N MET A 1 -26.40 -11.94 -66.38
CA MET A 1 -26.32 -10.49 -66.64
C MET A 1 -25.16 -9.98 -65.81
N GLY A 2 -24.05 -9.39 -66.27
CA GLY A 2 -23.69 -8.72 -67.51
C GLY A 2 -22.57 -7.74 -67.13
N VAL A 3 -21.33 -8.25 -67.17
CA VAL A 3 -20.00 -7.65 -67.46
C VAL A 3 -20.05 -6.27 -68.21
N PRO A 4 -19.04 -5.35 -68.22
CA PRO A 4 -18.02 -4.87 -67.24
C PRO A 4 -17.64 -3.34 -67.43
N PRO A 5 -16.35 -2.81 -67.45
CA PRO A 5 -15.96 -1.52 -66.84
C PRO A 5 -15.39 -0.43 -67.81
N MET A 6 -14.86 0.69 -67.29
CA MET A 6 -13.98 1.65 -68.00
C MET A 6 -12.81 2.06 -67.07
N SER A 7 -11.50 1.90 -67.36
CA SER A 7 -10.63 2.41 -68.46
C SER A 7 -10.39 3.93 -68.36
N SER A 8 -9.21 4.54 -68.45
CA SER A 8 -7.77 4.18 -68.56
C SER A 8 -6.96 5.51 -68.61
N TYR A 9 -5.63 5.50 -68.44
CA TYR A 9 -4.67 6.04 -69.44
C TYR A 9 -3.18 5.85 -69.04
N ARG A 10 -2.47 5.07 -69.88
CA ARG A 10 -1.10 5.10 -70.46
C ARG A 10 0.11 5.67 -69.65
N GLY A 11 1.32 5.13 -69.76
CA GLY A 11 1.87 4.28 -70.81
C GLY A 11 3.30 3.72 -70.57
N HIS A 12 3.70 2.88 -71.52
CA HIS A 12 4.93 2.07 -71.66
C HIS A 12 6.25 2.85 -71.80
N PHE A 13 7.36 2.27 -71.32
CA PHE A 13 8.44 1.65 -72.13
C PHE A 13 9.73 1.47 -71.29
N SER A 14 10.32 0.26 -71.35
CA SER A 14 11.76 -0.06 -71.09
C SER A 14 12.48 -0.08 -72.46
N PRO A 15 13.81 -0.30 -72.68
CA PRO A 15 14.91 -0.72 -71.78
C PRO A 15 16.33 -0.11 -72.11
N PHE A 16 17.39 -0.66 -71.46
CA PHE A 16 18.82 -0.77 -71.86
C PHE A 16 19.92 0.24 -71.39
N ARG A 17 20.72 -0.25 -70.43
CA ARG A 17 22.21 -0.29 -70.23
C ARG A 17 23.17 0.80 -70.77
N SER A 18 24.09 1.21 -69.88
CA SER A 18 25.58 1.16 -70.04
C SER A 18 26.28 1.33 -68.67
N ARG A 19 27.00 0.32 -68.11
CA ARG A 19 28.50 0.15 -68.09
C ARG A 19 29.29 1.42 -67.71
N ALA A 20 30.33 1.44 -66.87
CA ALA A 20 31.08 0.45 -66.08
C ALA A 20 32.15 1.20 -65.24
N ARG A 21 32.62 0.63 -64.11
CA ARG A 21 34.04 0.25 -63.86
C ARG A 21 34.27 -0.25 -62.41
N ARG A 22 34.63 -1.53 -62.32
CA ARG A 22 35.48 -2.23 -61.30
C ARG A 22 36.94 -2.22 -61.83
N PRO A 23 38.04 -2.63 -61.14
CA PRO A 23 38.19 -3.89 -60.35
C PRO A 23 39.20 -3.88 -59.15
N CYS A 24 39.01 -4.73 -58.11
CA CYS A 24 39.63 -6.04 -57.78
C CYS A 24 41.13 -6.08 -57.42
N HIS A 25 41.49 -6.62 -56.24
CA HIS A 25 42.20 -7.92 -55.97
C HIS A 25 42.62 -7.99 -54.47
N ARG A 26 42.18 -8.98 -53.64
CA ARG A 26 42.75 -10.34 -53.34
C ARG A 26 44.15 -10.28 -52.67
N LEU A 27 44.61 -11.06 -51.67
CA LEU A 27 44.20 -12.31 -50.97
C LEU A 27 45.27 -12.62 -49.86
N ARG A 28 44.91 -12.96 -48.60
CA ARG A 28 45.14 -14.26 -47.86
C ARG A 28 46.41 -14.43 -46.94
N PRO A 29 46.53 -15.49 -46.07
CA PRO A 29 46.70 -15.38 -44.59
C PRO A 29 47.77 -16.34 -43.94
N ARG A 30 47.66 -16.58 -42.60
CA ARG A 30 48.34 -17.55 -41.67
C ARG A 30 49.57 -16.97 -40.93
N SER A 31 49.89 -17.25 -39.65
CA SER A 31 49.76 -18.47 -38.80
C SER A 31 50.09 -18.22 -37.30
N ALA A 32 49.61 -19.13 -36.43
CA ALA A 32 50.22 -19.70 -35.20
C ALA A 32 50.16 -18.98 -33.82
N LEU A 33 49.57 -19.72 -32.86
CA LEU A 33 49.60 -19.65 -31.38
C LEU A 33 51.02 -19.99 -30.83
N PRO A 34 51.41 -19.77 -29.53
CA PRO A 34 50.68 -20.29 -28.35
C PRO A 34 50.90 -19.69 -26.92
N PHE A 35 50.19 -20.29 -25.95
CA PHE A 35 50.44 -20.43 -24.49
C PHE A 35 50.51 -19.21 -23.53
N GLY A 36 49.56 -19.20 -22.57
CA GLY A 36 49.91 -19.31 -21.15
C GLY A 36 49.80 -18.09 -20.22
N VAL A 37 48.96 -18.25 -19.18
CA VAL A 37 48.93 -17.58 -17.86
C VAL A 37 48.12 -16.27 -17.74
N ALA A 38 46.92 -16.40 -17.18
CA ALA A 38 46.21 -15.32 -16.49
C ALA A 38 46.63 -15.31 -15.00
N PRO A 39 46.89 -14.14 -14.41
CA PRO A 39 46.01 -13.68 -13.33
C PRO A 39 45.81 -12.16 -13.29
N GLY A 40 44.74 -11.72 -12.63
CA GLY A 40 44.60 -10.34 -12.16
C GLY A 40 43.39 -9.60 -12.75
N ILE A 41 42.27 -9.68 -12.02
CA ILE A 41 41.12 -8.79 -12.16
C ILE A 41 41.61 -7.34 -11.92
N PRO A 42 41.45 -6.38 -12.84
CA PRO A 42 41.57 -4.98 -12.49
C PRO A 42 40.32 -4.58 -11.71
N SER A 43 40.56 -4.10 -10.50
CA SER A 43 39.62 -3.42 -9.61
C SER A 43 38.67 -2.49 -10.38
N LEU A 44 37.39 -2.59 -10.03
CA LEU A 44 36.34 -1.61 -10.34
C LEU A 44 36.87 -0.19 -10.10
N SER A 45 37.14 0.53 -11.18
CA SER A 45 37.32 1.97 -11.13
C SER A 45 36.01 2.60 -10.67
N ALA A 46 36.10 3.34 -9.57
CA ALA A 46 35.02 4.14 -9.04
C ALA A 46 34.40 5.01 -10.14
N VAL A 47 33.08 4.95 -10.27
CA VAL A 47 32.31 5.96 -10.99
C VAL A 47 32.57 7.28 -10.27
N ALA A 48 33.38 8.15 -10.88
CA ALA A 48 33.62 9.49 -10.37
C ALA A 48 32.30 10.27 -10.43
N SER A 49 31.64 10.45 -9.28
CA SER A 49 30.61 11.45 -9.11
C SER A 49 31.20 12.81 -9.48
N SER A 50 30.59 13.53 -10.42
CA SER A 50 30.92 14.93 -10.66
C SER A 50 30.83 15.68 -9.32
N PRO A 51 31.81 16.52 -8.96
CA PRO A 51 31.76 17.24 -7.68
C PRO A 51 30.52 18.15 -7.67
N ALA A 52 29.74 18.10 -6.59
CA ALA A 52 28.60 18.98 -6.39
C ALA A 52 29.08 20.45 -6.52
N ALA A 53 28.49 21.20 -7.44
CA ALA A 53 28.81 22.60 -7.62
C ALA A 53 28.29 23.38 -6.41
N THR A 54 29.05 24.40 -5.98
CA THR A 54 28.65 25.26 -4.87
C THR A 54 28.51 26.70 -5.34
N LEU A 55 27.47 27.39 -4.87
CA LEU A 55 27.21 28.81 -5.18
C LEU A 55 26.91 29.55 -3.88
N THR A 56 27.46 30.74 -3.70
CA THR A 56 27.10 31.64 -2.61
C THR A 56 26.62 32.95 -3.20
N GLY A 57 25.63 33.60 -2.60
CA GLY A 57 25.03 34.80 -3.17
C GLY A 57 23.69 35.17 -2.54
N VAL A 58 23.05 36.20 -3.09
CA VAL A 58 21.82 36.80 -2.53
C VAL A 58 20.60 36.47 -3.39
N VAL A 59 19.47 36.14 -2.74
CA VAL A 59 18.19 35.94 -3.42
C VAL A 59 17.65 37.28 -3.92
N GLU A 60 17.57 37.44 -5.24
CA GLU A 60 17.09 38.67 -5.86
C GLU A 60 15.57 38.71 -5.96
N ARG A 61 14.93 37.59 -6.31
CA ARG A 61 13.48 37.53 -6.46
C ARG A 61 13.01 36.10 -6.39
N ILE A 62 11.93 35.85 -5.65
CA ILE A 62 11.19 34.59 -5.77
C ILE A 62 10.20 34.75 -6.93
N ILE A 63 10.35 33.93 -7.97
CA ILE A 63 9.52 33.92 -9.18
C ILE A 63 8.28 33.07 -8.94
N PHE A 64 8.45 31.94 -8.27
CA PHE A 64 7.39 31.01 -7.92
C PHE A 64 7.72 30.32 -6.60
N LEU A 65 6.71 30.18 -5.74
CA LEU A 65 6.76 29.40 -4.52
C LEU A 65 5.48 28.56 -4.45
N ASN A 66 5.65 27.25 -4.34
CA ASN A 66 4.56 26.37 -3.96
C ASN A 66 4.49 26.31 -2.43
N GLU A 67 3.40 26.79 -1.82
CA GLU A 67 3.24 26.87 -0.37
C GLU A 67 3.12 25.49 0.32
N GLU A 68 2.78 24.42 -0.41
CA GLU A 68 2.61 23.09 0.16
C GLU A 68 3.91 22.31 0.28
N ASN A 69 4.82 22.45 -0.70
CA ASN A 69 6.08 21.70 -0.74
C ASN A 69 7.33 22.58 -0.76
N HIS A 70 7.17 23.90 -0.68
CA HIS A 70 8.22 24.92 -0.78
C HIS A 70 9.12 24.80 -2.01
N TYR A 71 8.63 24.17 -3.09
CA TYR A 71 9.33 24.20 -4.36
C TYR A 71 9.39 25.65 -4.84
N THR A 72 10.62 26.16 -4.91
CA THR A 72 10.91 27.57 -5.14
C THR A 72 11.71 27.71 -6.42
N ILE A 73 11.25 28.62 -7.28
CA ILE A 73 12.01 29.13 -8.41
C ILE A 73 12.41 30.55 -8.05
N ALA A 74 13.70 30.81 -7.93
CA ALA A 74 14.21 32.12 -7.54
C ALA A 74 15.32 32.60 -8.46
N GLU A 75 15.37 33.91 -8.66
CA GLU A 75 16.48 34.63 -9.23
C GLU A 75 17.51 34.86 -8.13
N PHE A 76 18.74 34.38 -8.34
CA PHE A 76 19.82 34.35 -7.36
C PHE A 76 21.04 35.05 -7.94
N ARG A 77 21.61 36.00 -7.20
CA ARG A 77 22.81 36.72 -7.63
C ARG A 77 24.03 36.13 -6.92
N PRO A 78 24.94 35.43 -7.62
CA PRO A 78 26.15 34.92 -7.02
C PRO A 78 27.05 36.05 -6.49
N ASP A 79 27.77 35.81 -5.40
CA ASP A 79 28.87 36.65 -4.98
C ASP A 79 30.01 36.56 -6.00
N ALA A 80 30.71 37.67 -6.22
CA ALA A 80 31.86 37.69 -7.12
C ALA A 80 32.95 36.74 -6.58
N ASP A 81 33.37 35.80 -7.42
CA ASP A 81 34.37 34.80 -7.06
C ASP A 81 35.70 35.49 -6.72
N LYS A 82 36.30 35.21 -5.55
CA LYS A 82 37.55 35.87 -5.09
C LYS A 82 38.77 35.59 -5.98
N LYS A 83 38.62 34.80 -7.05
CA LYS A 83 39.69 34.42 -7.99
C LYS A 83 39.59 35.08 -9.38
N SER A 84 38.61 35.94 -9.64
CA SER A 84 38.51 36.70 -10.90
C SER A 84 38.66 38.20 -10.68
N VAL A 85 39.52 38.81 -11.49
CA VAL A 85 39.82 40.26 -11.54
C VAL A 85 38.54 41.06 -11.87
N PRO A 86 38.33 42.26 -11.28
CA PRO A 86 37.02 42.91 -11.26
C PRO A 86 36.72 43.63 -12.58
N LYS A 87 35.72 43.17 -13.31
CA LYS A 87 34.94 43.97 -14.27
C LYS A 87 33.66 43.18 -14.59
N GLU A 88 32.53 43.83 -14.33
CA GLU A 88 31.15 43.35 -14.52
C GLU A 88 30.54 42.58 -13.34
N ARG A 89 29.32 43.02 -12.96
CA ARG A 89 28.52 42.41 -11.91
C ARG A 89 28.07 41.03 -12.41
N PRO A 90 28.20 39.95 -11.63
CA PRO A 90 27.73 38.63 -12.05
C PRO A 90 26.23 38.68 -12.36
N GLU A 91 25.85 38.16 -13.53
CA GLU A 91 24.45 38.08 -13.95
C GLU A 91 23.65 37.19 -12.98
N PRO A 92 22.38 37.54 -12.70
CA PRO A 92 21.52 36.70 -11.88
C PRO A 92 21.27 35.34 -12.56
N VAL A 93 21.37 34.28 -11.77
CA VAL A 93 21.13 32.89 -12.19
C VAL A 93 19.81 32.39 -11.60
N THR A 94 19.12 31.50 -12.32
CA THR A 94 17.87 30.90 -11.80
C THR A 94 18.19 29.67 -10.96
N ILE A 95 17.75 29.65 -9.70
CA ILE A 95 17.85 28.49 -8.81
C ILE A 95 16.48 27.82 -8.69
N VAL A 96 16.46 26.48 -8.66
CA VAL A 96 15.23 25.68 -8.53
C VAL A 96 15.42 24.58 -7.50
N GLY A 97 14.44 24.43 -6.60
CA GLY A 97 14.48 23.37 -5.59
C GLY A 97 13.62 23.70 -4.38
N PRO A 98 13.50 22.76 -3.43
CA PRO A 98 12.74 22.99 -2.21
C PRO A 98 13.56 23.87 -1.25
N LEU A 99 13.14 25.12 -1.09
CA LEU A 99 13.82 26.16 -0.30
C LEU A 99 12.89 26.68 0.82
N PRO A 100 12.52 25.84 1.81
CA PRO A 100 11.58 26.25 2.85
C PRO A 100 12.18 27.36 3.72
N GLY A 101 11.36 28.40 3.98
CA GLY A 101 11.75 29.54 4.81
C GLY A 101 12.77 30.50 4.18
N VAL A 102 13.13 30.32 2.89
CA VAL A 102 14.00 31.24 2.16
C VAL A 102 13.22 32.45 1.69
N GLU A 103 13.80 33.62 1.89
CA GLU A 103 13.16 34.91 1.58
C GLU A 103 14.02 35.78 0.66
N CYS A 104 13.38 36.74 -0.03
CA CYS A 104 14.10 37.69 -0.87
C CYS A 104 15.09 38.51 -0.04
N GLY A 105 16.32 38.69 -0.55
CA GLY A 105 17.38 39.42 0.14
C GLY A 105 18.25 38.58 1.07
N GLU A 106 17.91 37.30 1.33
CA GLU A 106 18.78 36.41 2.09
C GLU A 106 20.03 36.01 1.33
N THR A 107 21.11 35.76 2.08
CA THR A 107 22.33 35.15 1.54
C THR A 107 22.22 33.64 1.65
N LEU A 108 22.35 32.92 0.53
CA LEU A 108 22.34 31.46 0.50
C LEU A 108 23.70 30.90 0.10
N HIS A 109 24.07 29.80 0.75
CA HIS A 109 25.15 28.90 0.33
C HIS A 109 24.51 27.63 -0.21
N LEU A 110 24.56 27.43 -1.53
CA LEU A 110 23.90 26.34 -2.25
C LEU A 110 24.90 25.25 -2.61
N THR A 111 24.46 24.00 -2.52
CA THR A 111 25.09 22.82 -3.13
C THR A 111 24.11 22.21 -4.13
N GLY A 112 24.59 21.85 -5.32
CA GLY A 112 23.67 21.40 -6.36
C GLY A 112 24.31 21.08 -7.70
N GLU A 113 23.45 20.97 -8.71
CA GLU A 113 23.81 20.57 -10.08
C GLU A 113 23.20 21.54 -11.09
N TRP A 114 23.98 21.89 -12.12
CA TRP A 114 23.46 22.66 -13.25
C TRP A 114 22.58 21.78 -14.13
N THR A 115 21.35 22.21 -14.36
CA THR A 115 20.41 21.57 -15.27
C THR A 115 19.96 22.57 -16.34
N ARG A 116 19.53 22.09 -17.51
CA ARG A 116 19.08 22.96 -18.60
C ARG A 116 17.62 22.70 -18.87
N HIS A 117 16.78 23.70 -18.63
CA HIS A 117 15.35 23.63 -18.91
C HIS A 117 15.10 23.99 -20.39
N ALA A 118 14.22 23.22 -21.05
CA ALA A 118 13.97 23.34 -22.49
C ALA A 118 13.46 24.74 -22.92
N GLN A 119 12.78 25.47 -22.02
CA GLN A 119 12.21 26.80 -22.30
C GLN A 119 12.89 27.96 -21.54
N HIS A 120 13.63 27.68 -20.46
CA HIS A 120 14.12 28.72 -19.53
C HIS A 120 15.66 28.74 -19.38
N GLY A 121 16.38 27.96 -20.18
CA GLY A 121 17.84 27.99 -20.20
C GLY A 121 18.48 27.28 -19.00
N ALA A 122 19.66 27.75 -18.60
CA ALA A 122 20.43 27.14 -17.51
C ALA A 122 19.82 27.47 -16.14
N GLN A 123 19.61 26.44 -15.32
CA GLN A 123 19.09 26.55 -13.97
C GLN A 123 19.98 25.76 -13.01
N PHE A 124 20.14 26.26 -11.81
CA PHE A 124 20.87 25.57 -10.76
C PHE A 124 19.89 24.81 -9.87
N LYS A 125 19.90 23.47 -9.97
CA LYS A 125 19.06 22.60 -9.16
C LYS A 125 19.70 22.42 -7.79
N VAL A 126 19.04 22.94 -6.76
CA VAL A 126 19.54 22.91 -5.38
C VAL A 126 19.32 21.52 -4.77
N LEU A 127 20.40 20.89 -4.30
CA LEU A 127 20.39 19.64 -3.54
C LEU A 127 20.50 19.88 -2.03
N GLY A 128 21.16 20.97 -1.62
CA GLY A 128 21.22 21.43 -0.23
C GLY A 128 21.53 22.92 -0.17
N PHE A 129 21.17 23.58 0.94
CA PHE A 129 21.52 24.98 1.16
C PHE A 129 21.70 25.33 2.64
N LYS A 130 22.40 26.44 2.90
CA LYS A 130 22.38 27.17 4.17
C LYS A 130 21.89 28.60 3.90
N SER A 131 21.05 29.14 4.76
CA SER A 131 20.53 30.51 4.67
C SER A 131 21.01 31.36 5.85
N GLU A 132 21.55 32.53 5.54
CA GLU A 132 21.96 33.55 6.52
C GLU A 132 21.12 34.83 6.34
N LEU A 133 20.87 35.53 7.45
CA LEU A 133 20.25 36.85 7.40
C LEU A 133 21.19 37.81 6.64
N PRO A 134 20.64 38.71 5.82
CA PRO A 134 21.48 39.67 5.12
C PRO A 134 22.24 40.59 6.07
N SER A 135 23.53 40.74 5.82
CA SER A 135 24.43 41.63 6.58
C SER A 135 24.68 42.97 5.88
N SER A 136 24.21 43.14 4.65
CA SER A 136 24.36 44.37 3.85
C SER A 136 23.09 45.23 3.90
N VAL A 137 23.26 46.56 3.85
CA VAL A 137 22.15 47.53 3.79
C VAL A 137 21.18 47.22 2.63
N TYR A 138 21.72 46.81 1.47
CA TYR A 138 20.93 46.39 0.31
C TYR A 138 20.08 45.14 0.60
N GLY A 139 20.70 44.09 1.18
CA GLY A 139 20.00 42.85 1.52
C GLY A 139 18.94 43.05 2.61
N ILE A 140 19.25 43.82 3.66
CA ILE A 140 18.32 44.10 4.78
C ILE A 140 17.08 44.84 4.26
N ARG A 141 17.25 45.85 3.42
CA ARG A 141 16.15 46.62 2.82
C ARG A 141 15.25 45.75 1.95
N LYS A 142 15.86 44.81 1.21
CA LYS A 142 15.16 43.86 0.35
C LYS A 142 14.39 42.81 1.14
N TYR A 143 15.00 42.31 2.22
CA TYR A 143 14.41 41.35 3.15
C TYR A 143 13.20 41.91 3.87
N LEU A 144 13.30 43.12 4.44
CA LEU A 144 12.16 43.77 5.09
C LEU A 144 11.10 44.23 4.09
N GLY A 145 11.50 44.58 2.87
CA GLY A 145 10.60 45.04 1.80
C GLY A 145 9.89 43.94 1.02
N SER A 146 10.17 42.66 1.30
CA SER A 146 9.59 41.51 0.61
C SER A 146 8.10 41.29 0.93
N GLY A 147 7.59 41.93 1.98
CA GLY A 147 6.24 41.71 2.52
C GLY A 147 6.19 40.61 3.58
N LEU A 148 7.33 40.04 3.97
CA LEU A 148 7.45 39.00 5.01
C LEU A 148 6.85 39.40 6.36
N VAL A 149 7.00 40.67 6.73
CA VAL A 149 6.49 41.23 7.98
C VAL A 149 5.27 42.09 7.67
N PRO A 150 4.04 41.64 7.98
CA PRO A 150 2.83 42.43 7.79
C PRO A 150 2.96 43.82 8.44
N GLY A 151 2.81 44.86 7.63
CA GLY A 151 2.97 46.26 8.07
C GLY A 151 4.31 46.90 7.69
N ILE A 152 5.27 46.16 7.13
CA ILE A 152 6.49 46.70 6.53
C ILE A 152 6.45 46.53 5.01
N GLY A 153 6.02 47.58 4.30
CA GLY A 153 6.19 47.68 2.85
C GLY A 153 7.55 48.30 2.48
N LYS A 154 7.89 48.34 1.18
CA LYS A 154 9.15 48.92 0.66
C LYS A 154 9.48 50.30 1.24
N VAL A 155 8.48 51.16 1.44
CA VAL A 155 8.66 52.51 2.00
C VAL A 155 9.12 52.45 3.46
N TYR A 156 8.51 51.62 4.29
CA TYR A 156 8.90 51.48 5.69
C TYR A 156 10.19 50.69 5.85
N ALA A 157 10.43 49.67 5.01
CA ALA A 157 11.71 48.96 4.95
C ALA A 157 12.86 49.94 4.68
N ASN A 158 12.67 50.87 3.73
CA ASN A 158 13.63 51.93 3.46
C ASN A 158 13.88 52.80 4.70
N LYS A 159 12.81 53.36 5.30
CA LYS A 159 12.92 54.24 6.47
C LYS A 159 13.57 53.57 7.68
N ILE A 160 13.23 52.31 7.96
CA ILE A 160 13.79 51.53 9.08
C ILE A 160 15.29 51.33 8.85
N VAL A 161 15.69 50.95 7.63
CA VAL A 161 17.10 50.73 7.29
C VAL A 161 17.88 52.05 7.19
N ASP A 162 17.25 53.15 6.78
CA ASP A 162 17.88 54.48 6.79
C ASP A 162 18.18 54.94 8.23
N ALA A 163 17.31 54.60 9.19
CA ALA A 163 17.48 54.95 10.60
C ALA A 163 18.50 54.05 11.32
N PHE A 164 18.58 52.77 10.96
CA PHE A 164 19.32 51.76 11.74
C PHE A 164 20.44 51.04 10.99
N GLY A 165 20.56 51.23 9.68
CA GLY A 165 21.62 50.63 8.86
C GLY A 165 21.72 49.12 9.03
N THR A 166 22.94 48.62 9.24
CA THR A 166 23.23 47.20 9.44
C THR A 166 22.74 46.66 10.79
N ASP A 167 22.42 47.52 11.76
CA ASP A 167 21.90 47.13 13.09
C ASP A 167 20.40 46.82 13.10
N THR A 168 19.72 46.95 11.96
CA THR A 168 18.26 46.83 11.84
C THR A 168 17.70 45.53 12.46
N PHE A 169 18.30 44.37 12.20
CA PHE A 169 17.81 43.09 12.74
C PHE A 169 18.06 42.93 14.25
N ARG A 170 19.16 43.49 14.75
CA ARG A 170 19.44 43.54 16.19
C ARG A 170 18.40 44.38 16.90
N ILE A 171 18.05 45.54 16.34
CA ILE A 171 17.02 46.43 16.89
C ILE A 171 15.63 45.78 16.84
N LEU A 172 15.26 45.12 15.75
CA LEU A 172 14.00 44.36 15.66
C LEU A 172 13.93 43.23 16.71
N SER A 173 15.07 42.63 17.06
CA SER A 173 15.14 41.50 17.98
C SER A 173 15.20 41.93 19.46
N GLU A 174 16.06 42.90 19.79
CA GLU A 174 16.46 43.24 21.16
C GLU A 174 15.93 44.61 21.61
N GLU A 175 15.85 45.58 20.70
CA GLU A 175 15.54 46.99 21.01
C GLU A 175 14.28 47.48 20.26
N SER A 176 13.26 46.64 20.12
CA SER A 176 12.07 46.94 19.29
C SER A 176 11.32 48.22 19.68
N GLY A 177 11.55 48.74 20.90
CA GLY A 177 11.08 50.05 21.34
C GLY A 177 11.63 51.25 20.56
N ARG A 178 12.81 51.11 19.92
CA ARG A 178 13.44 52.13 19.06
C ARG A 178 12.82 52.24 17.69
N LEU A 179 11.98 51.28 17.27
CA LEU A 179 11.21 51.40 16.02
C LEU A 179 10.32 52.66 16.00
N ARG A 180 10.02 53.23 17.17
CA ARG A 180 9.29 54.49 17.33
C ARG A 180 10.09 55.73 16.91
N ASP A 181 11.40 55.62 16.79
CA ASP A 181 12.29 56.69 16.33
C ASP A 181 12.20 56.87 14.80
N VAL A 182 11.55 55.93 14.10
CA VAL A 182 11.32 55.97 12.66
C VAL A 182 10.02 56.69 12.34
N ASP A 183 10.11 57.73 11.51
CA ASP A 183 8.98 58.54 11.09
C ASP A 183 7.83 57.72 10.47
N GLY A 184 6.65 57.77 11.10
CA GLY A 184 5.44 57.06 10.71
C GLY A 184 5.23 55.69 11.37
N ILE A 185 6.08 55.28 12.33
CA ILE A 185 5.92 54.05 13.13
C ILE A 185 5.49 54.38 14.57
N GLY A 186 4.18 54.37 14.83
CA GLY A 186 3.62 54.55 16.17
C GLY A 186 3.65 53.27 17.04
N ARG A 187 3.31 53.40 18.33
CA ARG A 187 3.33 52.30 19.33
C ARG A 187 2.62 51.02 18.86
N LYS A 188 1.39 51.13 18.33
CA LYS A 188 0.62 49.98 17.84
C LYS A 188 1.33 49.25 16.69
N ARG A 189 1.92 50.00 15.76
CA ARG A 189 2.62 49.45 14.60
C ARG A 189 3.96 48.81 14.99
N ALA A 190 4.71 49.43 15.90
CA ALA A 190 5.93 48.84 16.46
C ALA A 190 5.66 47.49 17.14
N THR A 191 4.60 47.39 17.94
CA THR A 191 4.20 46.11 18.57
C THR A 191 3.78 45.06 17.54
N ALA A 192 3.01 45.44 16.51
CA ALA A 192 2.61 44.52 15.44
C ALA A 192 3.82 44.02 14.62
N ILE A 193 4.75 44.92 14.29
CA ILE A 193 6.00 44.59 13.60
C ILE A 193 6.82 43.60 14.43
N LYS A 194 6.95 43.83 15.74
CA LYS A 194 7.69 42.94 16.65
C LYS A 194 7.05 41.54 16.70
N ALA A 195 5.74 41.46 16.90
CA ALA A 195 5.03 40.18 16.94
C ALA A 195 5.17 39.40 15.62
N ALA A 196 5.04 40.08 14.48
CA ALA A 196 5.23 39.46 13.16
C ALA A 196 6.67 39.02 12.90
N TRP A 197 7.66 39.83 13.30
CA TRP A 197 9.08 39.51 13.22
C TRP A 197 9.42 38.28 14.05
N ASP A 198 8.95 38.23 15.30
CA ASP A 198 9.22 37.10 16.21
C ASP A 198 8.56 35.82 15.69
N ALA A 199 7.31 35.88 15.21
CA ALA A 199 6.62 34.72 14.63
C ALA A 199 7.38 34.15 13.42
N LYS A 200 7.81 35.00 12.49
CA LYS A 200 8.58 34.58 11.30
C LYS A 200 9.98 34.07 11.64
N ARG A 201 10.62 34.68 12.62
CA ARG A 201 11.89 34.18 13.15
C ARG A 201 11.74 32.79 13.77
N THR A 202 10.71 32.55 14.57
CA THR A 202 10.45 31.22 15.16
C THR A 202 10.18 30.16 14.08
N GLU A 203 9.42 30.52 13.04
CA GLU A 203 9.15 29.64 11.90
C GLU A 203 10.46 29.26 11.16
N ARG A 204 11.31 30.25 10.88
CA ARG A 204 12.63 30.04 10.27
C ARG A 204 13.56 29.19 11.15
N GLU A 205 13.67 29.50 12.44
CA GLU A 205 14.51 28.75 13.37
C GLU A 205 14.09 27.29 13.46
N LEU A 206 12.77 27.02 13.39
CA LEU A 206 12.23 25.66 13.32
C LEU A 206 12.65 24.95 12.02
N TYR A 207 12.54 25.61 10.86
CA TYR A 207 12.99 25.02 9.58
C TYR A 207 14.48 24.66 9.59
N ILE A 208 15.34 25.57 10.08
CA ILE A 208 16.79 25.35 10.17
C ILE A 208 17.10 24.20 11.15
N PHE A 209 16.45 24.21 12.31
CA PHE A 209 16.56 23.15 13.30
C PHE A 209 16.20 21.79 12.69
N LEU A 210 15.04 21.67 12.04
CA LEU A 210 14.56 20.42 11.44
C LEU A 210 15.43 19.94 10.27
N GLN A 211 15.93 20.84 9.43
CA GLN A 211 16.84 20.50 8.34
C GLN A 211 18.16 19.90 8.84
N THR A 212 18.67 20.39 9.97
CA THR A 212 19.88 19.86 10.61
C THR A 212 19.74 18.38 10.97
N TYR A 213 18.50 17.90 11.17
CA TYR A 213 18.19 16.51 11.49
C TYR A 213 17.69 15.69 10.30
N GLY A 214 17.85 16.19 9.06
CA GLY A 214 17.50 15.47 7.84
C GLY A 214 16.00 15.31 7.62
N VAL A 215 15.19 16.21 8.18
CA VAL A 215 13.75 16.29 7.92
C VAL A 215 13.52 17.02 6.59
N THR A 216 12.66 16.45 5.75
CA THR A 216 12.41 17.03 4.42
C THR A 216 11.59 18.33 4.53
N PRO A 217 11.73 19.27 3.59
CA PRO A 217 10.96 20.51 3.56
C PRO A 217 9.45 20.31 3.76
N GLY A 218 8.84 19.36 3.06
CA GLY A 218 7.42 19.05 3.22
C GLY A 218 7.04 18.49 4.60
N GLN A 219 7.94 17.74 5.25
CA GLN A 219 7.72 17.31 6.64
C GLN A 219 7.82 18.48 7.61
N CYS A 220 8.73 19.44 7.37
CA CYS A 220 8.83 20.62 8.22
C CYS A 220 7.55 21.45 8.22
N VAL A 221 6.90 21.61 7.06
CA VAL A 221 5.60 22.29 6.97
C VAL A 221 4.56 21.61 7.84
N LYS A 222 4.48 20.28 7.78
CA LYS A 222 3.53 19.51 8.60
C LYS A 222 3.78 19.69 10.09
N ILE A 223 5.04 19.66 10.52
CA ILE A 223 5.44 19.94 11.90
C ILE A 223 5.05 21.35 12.32
N ALA A 224 5.40 22.36 11.50
CA ALA A 224 5.12 23.76 11.77
C ALA A 224 3.61 24.03 11.84
N LYS A 225 2.82 23.44 10.93
CA LYS A 225 1.36 23.57 10.89
C LYS A 225 0.69 22.93 12.09
N HIS A 226 1.20 21.79 12.58
CA HIS A 226 0.59 21.04 13.69
C HIS A 226 0.99 21.58 15.06
N PHE A 227 2.29 21.80 15.31
CA PHE A 227 2.80 22.23 16.62
C PHE A 227 3.03 23.73 16.75
N GLY A 228 3.01 24.48 15.64
CA GLY A 228 3.18 25.93 15.65
C GLY A 228 4.50 26.40 16.28
N PRO A 229 4.50 27.53 17.00
CA PRO A 229 5.70 28.11 17.62
C PRO A 229 6.37 27.20 18.66
N SER A 230 5.62 26.26 19.25
CA SER A 230 6.12 25.34 20.28
C SER A 230 6.80 24.10 19.70
N ALA A 231 6.82 23.93 18.38
CA ALA A 231 7.35 22.74 17.71
C ALA A 231 8.77 22.37 18.15
N LYS A 232 9.70 23.35 18.22
CA LYS A 232 11.09 23.10 18.64
C LYS A 232 11.17 22.54 20.06
N ASN A 233 10.41 23.12 20.99
CA ASN A 233 10.38 22.68 22.38
C ASN A 233 9.77 21.28 22.51
N ILE A 234 8.63 21.04 21.85
CA ILE A 234 7.96 19.73 21.83
C ILE A 234 8.88 18.66 21.26
N LEU A 235 9.56 18.92 20.15
CA LEU A 235 10.47 17.94 19.54
C LEU A 235 11.72 17.66 20.38
N THR A 236 12.15 18.65 21.17
CA THR A 236 13.30 18.49 22.07
C THR A 236 12.94 17.65 23.29
N GLN A 237 11.72 17.78 23.81
CA GLN A 237 11.25 17.04 25.00
C GLN A 237 10.61 15.69 24.65
N GLU A 238 9.80 15.63 23.60
CA GLU A 238 9.02 14.48 23.18
C GLU A 238 9.08 14.26 21.64
N PRO A 239 10.25 13.89 21.08
CA PRO A 239 10.43 13.76 19.63
C PRO A 239 9.48 12.74 18.99
N TYR A 240 9.17 11.64 19.69
CA TYR A 240 8.26 10.59 19.21
C TYR A 240 6.78 11.01 19.20
N ARG A 241 6.43 12.16 19.79
CA ARG A 241 5.09 12.75 19.66
C ARG A 241 4.78 13.13 18.20
N ALA A 242 5.79 13.55 17.44
CA ALA A 242 5.62 13.86 16.02
C ALA A 242 5.21 12.63 15.20
N ALA A 243 5.72 11.44 15.54
CA ALA A 243 5.32 10.20 14.86
C ALA A 243 3.89 9.75 15.20
N ARG A 244 3.38 10.13 16.38
CA ARG A 244 2.04 9.77 16.85
C ARG A 244 0.95 10.71 16.34
N GLU A 245 1.26 11.99 16.17
CA GLU A 245 0.25 13.02 15.89
C GLU A 245 0.27 13.58 14.47
N ILE A 246 1.34 13.36 13.68
CA ILE A 246 1.50 13.99 12.37
C ILE A 246 1.57 12.95 11.25
N ASP A 247 0.53 12.93 10.41
CA ASP A 247 0.48 12.07 9.24
C ASP A 247 1.63 12.35 8.25
N GLY A 248 2.41 11.30 7.97
CA GLY A 248 3.59 11.35 7.08
C GLY A 248 4.91 11.65 7.80
N ILE A 249 4.91 11.69 9.14
CA ILE A 249 6.13 11.61 9.95
C ILE A 249 6.11 10.25 10.64
N GLY A 250 6.95 9.34 10.17
CA GLY A 250 7.03 7.99 10.75
C GLY A 250 8.05 7.91 11.89
N PHE A 251 8.03 6.77 12.60
CA PHE A 251 9.00 6.43 13.64
C PHE A 251 10.45 6.68 13.20
N LYS A 252 10.85 6.25 12.01
CA LYS A 252 12.23 6.44 11.50
C LYS A 252 12.68 7.90 11.39
N THR A 253 11.74 8.81 11.12
CA THR A 253 12.04 10.25 11.08
C THR A 253 12.15 10.79 12.50
N ALA A 254 11.22 10.43 13.39
CA ALA A 254 11.27 10.83 14.80
C ALA A 254 12.49 10.27 15.55
N ASP A 255 12.87 9.02 15.28
CA ASP A 255 14.04 8.36 15.87
C ASP A 255 15.34 9.04 15.46
N ARG A 256 15.44 9.48 14.19
CA ARG A 256 16.58 10.28 13.72
C ARG A 256 16.67 11.64 14.40
N ILE A 257 15.54 12.30 14.66
CA ILE A 257 15.51 13.55 15.42
C ILE A 257 15.96 13.27 16.86
N ALA A 258 15.40 12.25 17.51
CA ALA A 258 15.69 11.88 18.90
C ALA A 258 17.18 11.51 19.12
N ILE A 259 17.74 10.62 18.30
CA ILE A 259 19.15 10.19 18.41
C ILE A 259 20.09 11.40 18.27
N ASN A 260 19.83 12.27 17.29
CA ASN A 260 20.66 13.46 17.10
C ASN A 260 20.47 14.54 18.18
N LEU A 261 19.36 14.50 18.93
CA LEU A 261 19.14 15.30 20.14
C LEU A 261 19.81 14.71 21.39
N GLY A 262 20.42 13.52 21.28
CA GLY A 262 21.14 12.86 22.37
C GLY A 262 20.28 11.95 23.24
N PHE A 263 19.11 11.51 22.76
CA PHE A 263 18.34 10.48 23.46
C PHE A 263 19.10 9.15 23.46
N ALA A 264 19.10 8.46 24.60
CA ALA A 264 19.73 7.16 24.72
C ALA A 264 19.01 6.12 23.85
N ASN A 265 19.76 5.15 23.30
CA ASN A 265 19.20 4.09 22.46
C ASN A 265 18.20 3.20 23.20
N ASP A 266 18.34 3.05 24.50
CA ASP A 266 17.47 2.28 25.38
C ASP A 266 16.45 3.16 26.14
N ALA A 267 16.32 4.44 25.78
CA ALA A 267 15.38 5.34 26.42
C ALA A 267 13.94 4.81 26.26
N ALA A 268 13.17 4.79 27.36
CA ALA A 268 11.80 4.31 27.37
C ALA A 268 10.90 4.92 26.26
N PRO A 269 10.93 6.24 25.97
CA PRO A 269 10.15 6.81 24.86
C PRO A 269 10.50 6.25 23.49
N ARG A 270 11.78 5.90 23.25
CA ARG A 270 12.25 5.27 22.00
C ARG A 270 11.75 3.84 21.90
N LEU A 271 11.91 3.07 22.97
CA LEU A 271 11.49 1.67 23.03
C LEU A 271 9.98 1.53 22.87
N ASP A 272 9.20 2.39 23.50
CA ASP A 272 7.74 2.40 23.39
C ASP A 272 7.28 2.71 21.96
N ALA A 273 7.81 3.80 21.38
CA ALA A 273 7.48 4.19 20.01
C ALA A 273 7.95 3.13 18.99
N GLY A 274 9.10 2.50 19.24
CA GLY A 274 9.65 1.44 18.43
C GLY A 274 8.85 0.15 18.50
N LEU A 275 8.31 -0.21 19.67
CA LEU A 275 7.40 -1.35 19.85
C LEU A 275 6.08 -1.17 19.10
N ILE A 276 5.49 0.03 19.19
CA ILE A 276 4.28 0.36 18.42
C ILE A 276 4.58 0.30 16.92
N PHE A 277 5.69 0.90 16.49
CA PHE A 277 6.12 0.86 15.09
C PHE A 277 6.39 -0.56 14.58
N ALA A 278 6.96 -1.43 15.43
CA ALA A 278 7.15 -2.84 15.11
C ALA A 278 5.82 -3.55 14.88
N LEU A 279 4.83 -3.34 15.75
CA LEU A 279 3.48 -3.88 15.57
C LEU A 279 2.78 -3.30 14.33
N GLU A 280 2.91 -2.00 14.06
CA GLU A 280 2.37 -1.38 12.84
C GLU A 280 3.01 -1.95 11.58
N THR A 281 4.32 -2.22 11.60
CA THR A 281 5.02 -2.89 10.49
C THR A 281 4.50 -4.31 10.30
N LEU A 282 4.27 -5.06 11.38
CA LEU A 282 3.65 -6.39 11.31
C LEU A 282 2.20 -6.31 10.82
N GLN A 283 1.46 -5.24 11.11
CA GLN A 283 0.13 -5.01 10.53
C GLN A 283 0.16 -4.81 9.02
N GLU A 284 1.17 -4.12 8.50
CA GLU A 284 1.37 -3.98 7.05
C GLU A 284 1.59 -5.36 6.37
N GLU A 285 2.13 -6.33 7.10
CA GLU A 285 2.25 -7.72 6.64
C GLU A 285 0.94 -8.53 6.81
N GLY A 286 -0.06 -7.94 7.44
CA GLY A 286 -1.40 -8.51 7.62
C GLY A 286 -1.68 -9.05 9.02
N HIS A 287 -0.78 -8.93 9.99
CA HIS A 287 -0.98 -9.41 11.37
C HIS A 287 -1.91 -8.47 12.16
N THR A 288 -2.83 -9.00 12.96
CA THR A 288 -3.59 -8.23 13.96
C THR A 288 -3.17 -8.53 15.38
N ALA A 289 -2.49 -9.66 15.59
CA ALA A 289 -1.90 -10.10 16.83
C ALA A 289 -0.51 -10.68 16.57
N PHE A 290 0.35 -10.69 17.58
CA PHE A 290 1.67 -11.33 17.49
C PHE A 290 2.05 -11.99 18.81
N GLY A 291 2.89 -13.03 18.75
CA GLY A 291 3.41 -13.69 19.95
C GLY A 291 4.28 -12.72 20.76
N GLU A 292 4.08 -12.68 22.09
CA GLU A 292 4.79 -11.75 22.96
C GLU A 292 6.32 -11.96 22.91
N SER A 293 6.78 -13.21 22.95
CA SER A 293 8.21 -13.55 22.84
C SER A 293 8.78 -13.16 21.48
N ASP A 294 8.08 -13.51 20.40
CA ASP A 294 8.53 -13.22 19.03
C ASP A 294 8.53 -11.70 18.78
N LEU A 295 7.59 -10.96 19.38
CA LEU A 295 7.55 -9.50 19.32
C LEU A 295 8.74 -8.89 20.08
N CYS A 296 9.09 -9.41 21.26
CA CYS A 296 10.27 -8.94 21.98
C CYS A 296 11.52 -9.08 21.12
N ASP A 297 11.73 -10.25 20.50
CA ASP A 297 12.91 -10.51 19.68
C ASP A 297 12.92 -9.69 18.39
N TYR A 298 11.76 -9.54 17.74
CA TYR A 298 11.63 -8.70 16.53
C TYR A 298 11.93 -7.23 16.84
N ALA A 299 11.36 -6.67 17.90
CA ALA A 299 11.58 -5.28 18.29
C ALA A 299 12.99 -5.04 18.85
N ALA A 300 13.58 -6.01 19.56
CA ALA A 300 14.96 -5.94 20.04
C ALA A 300 15.96 -5.83 18.87
N ASN A 301 15.75 -6.63 17.81
CA ASN A 301 16.54 -6.56 16.59
C ASN A 301 16.32 -5.23 15.84
N LEU A 302 15.08 -4.76 15.75
CA LEU A 302 14.74 -3.51 15.06
C LEU A 302 15.35 -2.28 15.74
N LEU A 303 15.41 -2.28 17.07
CA LEU A 303 15.88 -1.15 17.89
C LEU A 303 17.34 -1.28 18.33
N GLU A 304 17.99 -2.38 17.97
CA GLU A 304 19.36 -2.74 18.34
C GLU A 304 19.57 -2.68 19.86
N THR A 305 18.71 -3.37 20.61
CA THR A 305 18.69 -3.36 22.08
C THR A 305 18.43 -4.76 22.68
N ASP A 306 18.44 -4.86 24.01
CA ASP A 306 18.20 -6.11 24.74
C ASP A 306 16.69 -6.45 24.80
N SER A 307 16.35 -7.69 24.44
CA SER A 307 14.98 -8.24 24.48
C SER A 307 14.33 -8.11 25.87
N ARG A 308 15.11 -8.13 26.96
CA ARG A 308 14.61 -7.92 28.33
C ARG A 308 14.04 -6.52 28.54
N LEU A 309 14.70 -5.50 27.99
CA LEU A 309 14.22 -4.12 28.09
C LEU A 309 12.91 -3.97 27.31
N ILE A 310 12.83 -4.59 26.13
CA ILE A 310 11.63 -4.61 25.31
C ILE A 310 10.46 -5.28 26.05
N CYS A 311 10.66 -6.46 26.63
CA CYS A 311 9.58 -7.15 27.34
C CYS A 311 9.09 -6.33 28.55
N ALA A 312 9.99 -5.68 29.30
CA ALA A 312 9.60 -4.77 30.39
C ALA A 312 8.79 -3.55 29.88
N ARG A 313 9.08 -3.05 28.68
CA ARG A 313 8.27 -1.99 28.05
C ARG A 313 6.92 -2.49 27.59
N ILE A 314 6.79 -3.74 27.10
CA ILE A 314 5.49 -4.34 26.78
C ILE A 314 4.59 -4.34 28.02
N ASP A 315 5.10 -4.75 29.18
CA ASP A 315 4.35 -4.70 30.44
C ASP A 315 3.83 -3.28 30.75
N ALA A 316 4.72 -2.28 30.67
CA ALA A 316 4.35 -0.88 30.91
C ALA A 316 3.30 -0.36 29.93
N LEU A 317 3.39 -0.73 28.65
CA LEU A 317 2.42 -0.34 27.62
C LEU A 317 1.06 -1.04 27.79
N VAL A 318 1.05 -2.27 28.30
CA VAL A 318 -0.17 -3.00 28.65
C VAL A 318 -0.86 -2.32 29.84
N GLU A 319 -0.11 -1.98 30.89
CA GLU A 319 -0.64 -1.21 32.04
C GLU A 319 -1.19 0.14 31.62
N ALA A 320 -0.51 0.84 30.71
CA ALA A 320 -0.95 2.11 30.12
C ALA A 320 -2.10 1.96 29.09
N LYS A 321 -2.59 0.74 28.83
CA LYS A 321 -3.63 0.42 27.84
C LYS A 321 -3.29 0.84 26.40
N GLN A 322 -2.00 0.97 26.11
CA GLN A 322 -1.48 1.23 24.76
C GLN A 322 -1.26 -0.07 23.99
N LEU A 323 -1.17 -1.20 24.68
CA LEU A 323 -1.20 -2.56 24.14
C LEU A 323 -2.22 -3.41 24.88
N VAL A 324 -2.70 -4.47 24.23
CA VAL A 324 -3.61 -5.46 24.83
C VAL A 324 -2.92 -6.82 24.81
N ARG A 325 -2.89 -7.48 25.98
CA ARG A 325 -2.33 -8.83 26.14
C ARG A 325 -3.45 -9.85 26.26
N HIS A 326 -3.32 -10.96 25.53
CA HIS A 326 -4.24 -12.11 25.57
C HIS A 326 -3.47 -13.38 25.91
N GLY A 327 -4.05 -14.27 26.71
CA GLY A 327 -3.41 -15.53 27.13
C GLY A 327 -2.70 -15.44 28.48
N GLY A 328 -2.83 -16.51 29.28
CA GLY A 328 -2.37 -16.63 30.67
C GLY A 328 -3.50 -17.12 31.58
N SER A 329 -3.47 -18.40 31.96
CA SER A 329 -4.33 -18.91 33.04
C SER A 329 -3.84 -18.35 34.38
N GLY A 330 -4.70 -17.61 35.08
CA GLY A 330 -4.43 -17.12 36.43
C GLY A 330 -5.51 -16.18 36.93
N VAL A 331 -6.63 -16.77 37.40
CA VAL A 331 -7.60 -16.23 38.36
C VAL A 331 -7.66 -14.70 38.47
N ALA A 332 -8.50 -14.05 37.67
CA ALA A 332 -9.07 -12.76 38.05
C ALA A 332 -10.16 -13.06 39.09
N GLY A 333 -9.76 -13.03 40.38
CA GLY A 333 -10.69 -12.99 41.49
C GLY A 333 -11.60 -11.79 41.31
N VAL A 334 -12.89 -12.05 41.19
CA VAL A 334 -13.97 -11.07 41.32
C VAL A 334 -13.77 -10.39 42.67
N VAL A 335 -13.38 -9.11 42.65
CA VAL A 335 -13.55 -8.22 43.80
C VAL A 335 -14.71 -7.31 43.46
N ASP A 336 -15.89 -7.76 43.85
CA ASP A 336 -17.00 -6.90 44.24
C ASP A 336 -17.43 -7.43 45.62
N PRO A 337 -17.46 -6.58 46.65
CA PRO A 337 -18.78 -6.06 47.02
C PRO A 337 -18.75 -4.64 47.59
N GLY A 338 -19.48 -3.72 46.96
CA GLY A 338 -19.96 -2.51 47.60
C GLY A 338 -21.49 -2.54 47.77
N HIS A 339 -21.99 -3.04 48.91
CA HIS A 339 -23.17 -2.53 49.67
C HIS A 339 -23.66 -3.57 50.69
N GLY A 340 -23.81 -3.14 51.96
CA GLY A 340 -24.51 -3.93 52.99
C GLY A 340 -23.96 -3.77 54.41
N ASP A 341 -24.13 -2.59 54.99
CA ASP A 341 -24.65 -2.29 56.33
C ASP A 341 -24.27 -3.10 57.62
N VAL A 342 -24.13 -2.31 58.71
CA VAL A 342 -24.20 -2.62 60.16
C VAL A 342 -23.04 -3.35 60.90
N THR A 343 -22.45 -2.60 61.84
CA THR A 343 -21.55 -2.94 62.98
C THR A 343 -22.13 -3.95 64.01
N PRO A 344 -21.47 -4.29 65.15
CA PRO A 344 -20.05 -4.57 65.49
C PRO A 344 -19.87 -5.87 66.36
N SER A 345 -18.65 -6.39 66.56
CA SER A 345 -18.10 -6.75 67.91
C SER A 345 -16.77 -7.54 67.91
N SER A 346 -15.89 -7.13 68.83
CA SER A 346 -14.90 -7.91 69.63
C SER A 346 -13.69 -8.62 69.00
N ARG A 347 -12.52 -7.94 69.08
CA ARG A 347 -11.25 -8.25 69.82
C ARG A 347 -10.62 -9.68 69.85
N PRO A 348 -9.27 -9.78 70.08
CA PRO A 348 -8.36 -10.73 69.41
C PRO A 348 -7.48 -11.62 70.32
N ALA A 349 -6.70 -12.55 69.75
CA ALA A 349 -5.49 -13.18 70.35
C ALA A 349 -4.65 -13.85 69.23
N ARG A 350 -3.41 -13.44 68.92
CA ARG A 350 -2.07 -13.68 69.54
C ARG A 350 -1.40 -15.03 69.18
N ARG A 351 -0.16 -14.90 68.62
CA ARG A 351 1.11 -15.65 68.93
C ARG A 351 1.21 -17.12 68.49
N ASP A 352 2.35 -17.77 68.18
CA ASP A 352 3.82 -17.54 68.24
C ASP A 352 4.48 -18.60 67.28
N GLU A 353 5.54 -18.29 66.53
CA GLU A 353 6.97 -18.73 66.67
C GLU A 353 7.42 -20.11 66.10
N GLY A 354 8.60 -20.08 65.43
CA GLY A 354 9.68 -21.10 65.51
C GLY A 354 9.79 -22.15 64.37
N VAL A 355 10.94 -22.63 63.84
CA VAL A 355 12.39 -22.28 63.81
C VAL A 355 13.11 -23.41 63.00
N ALA A 356 14.23 -23.07 62.32
CA ALA A 356 15.43 -23.85 61.93
C ALA A 356 15.49 -24.94 60.80
N ALA A 357 16.63 -24.85 60.08
CA ALA A 357 17.22 -25.75 59.06
C ALA A 357 18.06 -26.90 59.69
N PRO A 358 18.70 -27.83 58.91
CA PRO A 358 20.06 -27.60 58.34
C PRO A 358 20.43 -28.40 57.04
N SER A 359 21.73 -28.43 56.72
CA SER A 359 22.47 -28.70 55.46
C SER A 359 23.15 -30.09 55.27
N ALA A 360 23.57 -30.38 54.00
CA ALA A 360 24.89 -30.91 53.54
C ALA A 360 25.08 -32.32 52.89
N SER A 361 25.61 -32.31 51.65
CA SER A 361 26.71 -33.11 51.03
C SER A 361 26.59 -34.60 50.60
N GLY A 362 27.22 -34.92 49.44
CA GLY A 362 27.62 -36.27 48.98
C GLY A 362 28.08 -36.32 47.50
N ARG A 363 29.26 -36.91 47.21
CA ARG A 363 30.00 -36.90 45.91
C ARG A 363 30.29 -38.33 45.38
N VAL A 364 30.33 -38.46 44.04
CA VAL A 364 31.22 -39.27 43.15
C VAL A 364 31.07 -40.81 42.99
N SER A 365 31.03 -41.26 41.72
CA SER A 365 31.74 -42.45 41.19
C SER A 365 31.88 -42.40 39.64
N VAL A 366 32.95 -43.01 39.10
CA VAL A 366 33.49 -42.95 37.70
C VAL A 366 33.71 -44.36 37.13
N ALA A 367 33.52 -44.59 35.81
CA ALA A 367 34.18 -45.58 34.89
C ALA A 367 33.30 -45.80 33.61
N ALA A 368 33.74 -46.19 32.39
CA ALA A 368 35.01 -46.29 31.66
C ALA A 368 34.70 -46.55 30.14
N VAL A 369 35.50 -45.90 29.26
CA VAL A 369 36.13 -46.23 27.94
C VAL A 369 35.62 -47.36 27.00
N ALA A 370 35.43 -47.06 25.69
CA ALA A 370 35.90 -47.86 24.53
C ALA A 370 35.84 -47.08 23.17
N ASP A 371 36.73 -47.45 22.25
CA ASP A 371 37.29 -46.73 21.09
C ASP A 371 36.78 -47.23 19.70
N ARG A 372 36.79 -46.38 18.65
CA ARG A 372 37.05 -46.64 17.19
C ARG A 372 36.78 -45.38 16.32
N GLY A 373 37.74 -45.04 15.43
CA GLY A 373 37.84 -43.80 14.64
C GLY A 373 37.05 -43.71 13.29
N PRO A 374 37.56 -42.99 12.26
CA PRO A 374 37.07 -41.63 11.93
C PRO A 374 36.43 -41.50 10.53
N GLY A 375 35.55 -40.51 10.32
CA GLY A 375 35.04 -40.18 8.99
C GLY A 375 34.05 -39.01 8.90
N SER A 376 34.52 -37.92 8.31
CA SER A 376 33.82 -36.84 7.58
C SER A 376 32.73 -35.98 8.25
N THR A 377 33.01 -34.68 8.16
CA THR A 377 32.33 -33.48 8.64
C THR A 377 31.05 -33.07 7.89
N SER A 378 29.99 -32.73 8.63
CA SER A 378 29.02 -31.67 8.29
C SER A 378 28.39 -31.14 9.58
N PRO A 379 28.19 -29.82 9.73
CA PRO A 379 27.84 -29.21 11.02
C PRO A 379 26.37 -29.47 11.37
N ALA A 380 26.17 -30.18 12.49
CA ALA A 380 24.88 -30.42 13.12
C ALA A 380 24.41 -29.21 13.93
N THR A 381 23.12 -28.98 13.84
CA THR A 381 22.21 -28.16 14.66
C THR A 381 22.55 -28.19 16.16
N PRO A 382 22.51 -27.06 16.90
CA PRO A 382 22.69 -27.11 18.35
C PRO A 382 21.45 -27.72 19.01
N ASN A 383 21.72 -28.71 19.85
CA ASN A 383 20.77 -29.57 20.54
C ASN A 383 20.08 -28.83 21.69
N ARG A 384 18.75 -29.03 21.82
CA ARG A 384 17.93 -28.61 22.96
C ARG A 384 18.33 -29.41 24.20
N THR A 385 18.63 -28.76 25.32
CA THR A 385 18.45 -29.33 26.67
C THR A 385 18.49 -28.24 27.76
N SER A 386 17.40 -27.46 27.82
CA SER A 386 16.96 -26.71 29.00
C SER A 386 15.43 -26.52 28.97
N GLY A 387 14.72 -27.48 28.37
CA GLY A 387 13.28 -27.47 28.17
C GLY A 387 12.56 -28.25 29.26
N SER A 388 12.33 -27.62 30.41
CA SER A 388 11.23 -28.04 31.30
C SER A 388 10.64 -26.93 32.19
N GLN A 389 11.19 -25.70 32.13
CA GLN A 389 10.58 -24.51 32.75
C GLN A 389 10.24 -23.38 31.76
N LEU A 390 10.67 -23.49 30.49
CA LEU A 390 10.41 -22.52 29.42
C LEU A 390 9.15 -22.82 28.58
N SER A 391 8.44 -23.93 28.83
CA SER A 391 7.24 -24.31 28.05
C SER A 391 5.96 -23.55 28.46
N ALA A 392 5.98 -22.78 29.56
CA ALA A 392 4.82 -22.03 30.04
C ALA A 392 4.72 -20.60 29.46
N LEU A 393 5.79 -20.08 28.83
CA LEU A 393 5.82 -18.73 28.23
C LEU A 393 5.26 -18.69 26.80
N SER A 394 4.80 -19.83 26.25
CA SER A 394 4.53 -20.00 24.82
C SER A 394 3.10 -19.68 24.35
N SER A 395 2.30 -18.85 25.03
CA SER A 395 0.93 -18.56 24.55
C SER A 395 0.36 -17.18 24.90
N ARG A 396 1.20 -16.14 24.98
CA ARG A 396 0.71 -14.75 25.11
C ARG A 396 0.74 -14.04 23.77
N LEU A 397 -0.37 -13.41 23.42
CA LEU A 397 -0.53 -12.60 22.22
C LEU A 397 -0.64 -11.12 22.60
N ILE A 398 0.01 -10.26 21.83
CA ILE A 398 -0.07 -8.81 21.96
C ILE A 398 -0.82 -8.24 20.75
N GLN A 399 -1.74 -7.30 21.01
CA GLN A 399 -2.48 -6.56 19.98
C GLN A 399 -2.41 -5.06 20.23
N LEU A 400 -2.50 -4.30 19.15
CA LEU A 400 -2.84 -2.88 19.24
C LEU A 400 -4.32 -2.73 19.65
N PRO A 401 -4.67 -1.77 20.53
CA PRO A 401 -6.03 -1.65 21.08
C PRO A 401 -7.14 -1.50 20.05
N HIS A 402 -6.85 -0.91 18.89
CA HIS A 402 -7.83 -0.76 17.83
C HIS A 402 -8.12 -2.07 17.08
N ASN A 403 -7.11 -2.95 16.91
CA ASN A 403 -7.32 -4.29 16.33
C ASN A 403 -8.08 -5.16 17.31
N ASP A 404 -7.69 -5.11 18.59
CA ASP A 404 -8.34 -5.88 19.63
C ASP A 404 -9.84 -5.59 19.67
N ARG A 405 -10.19 -4.30 19.77
CA ARG A 405 -11.57 -3.81 19.71
C ARG A 405 -12.30 -4.23 18.43
N ALA A 406 -11.64 -4.12 17.28
CA ALA A 406 -12.26 -4.47 16.00
C ALA A 406 -12.62 -5.96 15.93
N GLU A 407 -11.69 -6.86 16.29
CA GLU A 407 -11.94 -8.30 16.35
C GLU A 407 -12.99 -8.68 17.40
N GLN A 408 -12.95 -8.04 18.56
CA GLN A 408 -13.93 -8.24 19.63
C GLN A 408 -15.34 -7.88 19.14
N LYS A 409 -15.48 -6.76 18.43
CA LYS A 409 -16.75 -6.34 17.83
C LYS A 409 -17.23 -7.29 16.74
N ILE A 410 -16.33 -7.82 15.90
CA ILE A 410 -16.69 -8.87 14.94
C ILE A 410 -17.28 -10.07 15.69
N ALA A 411 -16.58 -10.57 16.71
CA ALA A 411 -17.05 -11.71 17.50
C ALA A 411 -18.43 -11.47 18.14
N GLU A 412 -18.65 -10.32 18.78
CA GLU A 412 -19.93 -9.93 19.38
C GLU A 412 -21.07 -9.91 18.35
N VAL A 413 -20.84 -9.31 17.18
CA VAL A 413 -21.88 -9.24 16.13
C VAL A 413 -22.21 -10.63 15.58
N VAL A 414 -21.21 -11.49 15.40
CA VAL A 414 -21.44 -12.87 14.96
C VAL A 414 -22.40 -13.59 15.92
N GLN A 415 -22.27 -13.38 17.22
CA GLN A 415 -23.20 -13.94 18.20
C GLN A 415 -24.59 -13.33 18.13
N ARG A 416 -24.64 -12.00 18.02
CA ARG A 416 -25.88 -11.24 17.93
C ARG A 416 -26.71 -11.72 16.74
N LEU A 417 -26.06 -11.90 15.59
CA LEU A 417 -26.71 -12.35 14.36
C LEU A 417 -27.19 -13.81 14.46
N THR A 418 -26.51 -14.67 15.19
CA THR A 418 -26.91 -16.09 15.31
C THR A 418 -28.02 -16.32 16.33
N ARG A 419 -28.18 -15.45 17.34
CA ARG A 419 -29.24 -15.59 18.38
C ARG A 419 -30.57 -14.96 18.05
N VAL A 420 -30.58 -13.78 17.44
CA VAL A 420 -31.82 -13.04 17.18
C VAL A 420 -32.59 -13.71 16.04
N ALA A 421 -33.91 -13.88 16.16
CA ALA A 421 -34.73 -14.48 15.11
C ALA A 421 -34.71 -13.68 13.78
N SER A 422 -34.94 -14.38 12.67
CA SER A 422 -34.98 -13.77 11.33
C SER A 422 -36.08 -12.71 11.21
N GLY A 423 -35.74 -11.60 10.53
CA GLY A 423 -36.70 -10.60 10.07
C GLY A 423 -37.30 -10.89 8.69
N LEU A 424 -36.86 -11.94 7.99
CA LEU A 424 -37.38 -12.26 6.67
C LEU A 424 -38.82 -12.77 6.75
N PRO A 425 -39.65 -12.50 5.72
CA PRO A 425 -40.96 -13.12 5.61
C PRO A 425 -40.83 -14.64 5.47
N PRO A 426 -41.88 -15.42 5.76
CA PRO A 426 -41.85 -16.87 5.57
C PRO A 426 -41.61 -17.22 4.10
N ILE A 427 -40.50 -17.91 3.83
CA ILE A 427 -40.09 -18.40 2.52
C ILE A 427 -40.07 -19.92 2.55
N LYS A 428 -40.89 -20.55 1.71
CA LYS A 428 -40.79 -21.99 1.44
C LYS A 428 -39.55 -22.21 0.58
N THR A 429 -38.44 -22.58 1.22
CA THR A 429 -37.09 -22.58 0.62
C THR A 429 -36.99 -23.47 -0.60
N ASP A 430 -37.47 -24.72 -0.53
CA ASP A 430 -37.38 -25.65 -1.66
C ASP A 430 -38.19 -25.17 -2.87
N ALA A 431 -39.40 -24.66 -2.65
CA ALA A 431 -40.22 -24.07 -3.70
C ALA A 431 -39.56 -22.81 -4.29
N ALA A 432 -38.88 -22.00 -3.48
CA ALA A 432 -38.16 -20.81 -3.95
C ALA A 432 -36.94 -21.18 -4.80
N VAL A 433 -36.20 -22.24 -4.43
CA VAL A 433 -35.09 -22.77 -5.23
C VAL A 433 -35.59 -23.28 -6.58
N THR A 434 -36.64 -24.11 -6.59
CA THR A 434 -37.23 -24.62 -7.84
C THR A 434 -37.75 -23.48 -8.73
N TRP A 435 -38.40 -22.46 -8.14
CA TRP A 435 -38.82 -21.27 -8.88
C TRP A 435 -37.65 -20.52 -9.53
N ALA A 436 -36.53 -20.37 -8.80
CA ALA A 436 -35.33 -19.74 -9.34
C ALA A 436 -34.68 -20.57 -10.46
N GLU A 437 -34.63 -21.90 -10.34
CA GLU A 437 -34.16 -22.80 -11.41
C GLU A 437 -35.01 -22.67 -12.69
N GLN A 438 -36.34 -22.70 -12.54
CA GLN A 438 -37.27 -22.52 -13.66
C GLN A 438 -37.07 -21.18 -14.36
N LYS A 439 -36.89 -20.11 -13.59
CA LYS A 439 -36.67 -18.77 -14.14
C LYS A 439 -35.29 -18.61 -14.77
N ALA A 440 -34.27 -19.28 -14.24
CA ALA A 440 -32.92 -19.30 -14.81
C ALA A 440 -32.83 -20.16 -16.09
N GLY A 441 -33.75 -21.10 -16.28
CA GLY A 441 -33.79 -21.99 -17.44
C GLY A 441 -32.83 -23.19 -17.35
N PHE A 442 -32.27 -23.47 -16.16
CA PHE A 442 -31.41 -24.63 -15.91
C PHE A 442 -31.47 -25.05 -14.44
N THR A 443 -31.09 -26.30 -14.16
CA THR A 443 -31.07 -26.84 -12.80
C THR A 443 -29.76 -26.52 -12.09
N PHE A 444 -29.85 -26.19 -10.81
CA PHE A 444 -28.69 -25.95 -9.97
C PHE A 444 -28.05 -27.26 -9.55
N HIS A 445 -26.75 -27.21 -9.28
CA HIS A 445 -26.08 -28.31 -8.60
C HIS A 445 -26.45 -28.37 -7.12
N GLU A 446 -26.30 -29.53 -6.48
CA GLU A 446 -26.67 -29.71 -5.08
C GLU A 446 -25.96 -28.70 -4.15
N LEU A 447 -24.68 -28.43 -4.39
CA LEU A 447 -23.94 -27.41 -3.63
C LEU A 447 -24.50 -25.99 -3.83
N GLN A 448 -24.98 -25.67 -5.04
CA GLN A 448 -25.60 -24.37 -5.33
C GLN A 448 -26.98 -24.28 -4.66
N ARG A 449 -27.78 -25.36 -4.67
CA ARG A 449 -29.06 -25.44 -3.93
C ARG A 449 -28.85 -25.27 -2.43
N ARG A 450 -27.85 -25.95 -1.88
CA ARG A 450 -27.46 -25.83 -0.47
C ARG A 450 -27.05 -24.40 -0.12
N ALA A 451 -26.31 -23.71 -0.98
CA ALA A 451 -25.93 -22.32 -0.78
C ALA A 451 -27.16 -21.40 -0.71
N VAL A 452 -28.09 -21.52 -1.66
CA VAL A 452 -29.33 -20.73 -1.68
C VAL A 452 -30.17 -21.03 -0.43
N ARG A 453 -30.34 -22.31 -0.07
CA ARG A 453 -31.08 -22.72 1.13
C ARG A 453 -30.47 -22.13 2.39
N ALA A 454 -29.15 -22.29 2.58
CA ALA A 454 -28.44 -21.77 3.73
C ALA A 454 -28.58 -20.24 3.89
N ALA A 455 -28.46 -19.49 2.79
CA ALA A 455 -28.62 -18.04 2.81
C ALA A 455 -30.04 -17.58 3.20
N LEU A 456 -31.07 -18.33 2.80
CA LEU A 456 -32.46 -18.02 3.13
C LEU A 456 -32.85 -18.47 4.55
N THR A 457 -32.26 -19.54 5.08
CA THR A 457 -32.61 -20.08 6.41
C THR A 457 -31.77 -19.53 7.55
N SER A 458 -30.50 -19.23 7.30
CA SER A 458 -29.55 -18.83 8.32
C SER A 458 -29.24 -17.34 8.21
N LYS A 459 -29.23 -16.66 9.36
CA LYS A 459 -29.00 -15.21 9.42
C LYS A 459 -27.58 -14.80 9.09
N PHE A 460 -26.63 -15.69 9.28
CA PHE A 460 -25.28 -15.49 8.82
C PHE A 460 -24.83 -16.74 8.07
N SER A 461 -24.45 -16.59 6.81
CA SER A 461 -23.96 -17.67 5.96
C SER A 461 -22.75 -17.21 5.16
N ILE A 462 -21.92 -18.18 4.75
CA ILE A 462 -20.72 -17.93 3.95
C ILE A 462 -20.77 -18.80 2.70
N LEU A 463 -20.55 -18.18 1.55
CA LEU A 463 -20.39 -18.85 0.27
C LEU A 463 -18.96 -18.66 -0.21
N THR A 464 -18.23 -19.75 -0.38
CA THR A 464 -16.86 -19.71 -0.93
C THR A 464 -16.72 -20.63 -2.11
N GLY A 465 -15.88 -20.26 -3.06
CA GLY A 465 -15.55 -21.12 -4.19
C GLY A 465 -14.66 -20.40 -5.18
N GLY A 466 -13.92 -21.17 -5.98
CA GLY A 466 -13.07 -20.65 -7.05
C GLY A 466 -13.85 -19.95 -8.17
N PRO A 467 -13.17 -19.41 -9.19
CA PRO A 467 -13.83 -18.86 -10.37
C PRO A 467 -14.61 -19.94 -11.13
N GLY A 468 -15.66 -19.53 -11.85
CA GLY A 468 -16.45 -20.44 -12.68
C GLY A 468 -17.33 -21.45 -11.92
N THR A 469 -17.33 -21.44 -10.58
CA THR A 469 -18.15 -22.33 -9.74
C THR A 469 -19.64 -21.94 -9.67
N GLY A 470 -20.01 -20.78 -10.25
CA GLY A 470 -21.38 -20.30 -10.30
C GLY A 470 -21.82 -19.45 -9.09
N LYS A 471 -20.88 -18.83 -8.36
CA LYS A 471 -21.20 -17.89 -7.26
C LYS A 471 -22.20 -16.80 -7.70
N THR A 472 -21.95 -16.17 -8.85
CA THR A 472 -22.80 -15.09 -9.34
C THR A 472 -24.19 -15.57 -9.78
N THR A 473 -24.32 -16.82 -10.22
CA THR A 473 -25.61 -17.46 -10.47
C THR A 473 -26.43 -17.59 -9.18
N ILE A 474 -25.80 -18.02 -8.09
CA ILE A 474 -26.44 -18.11 -6.77
C ILE A 474 -26.88 -16.73 -6.29
N LEU A 475 -26.01 -15.72 -6.42
CA LEU A 475 -26.32 -14.35 -6.03
C LEU A 475 -27.52 -13.79 -6.80
N ARG A 476 -27.57 -13.99 -8.12
CA ARG A 476 -28.70 -13.59 -8.95
C ARG A 476 -29.99 -14.28 -8.49
N ALA A 477 -29.95 -15.61 -8.29
CA ALA A 477 -31.11 -16.37 -7.82
C ALA A 477 -31.63 -15.86 -6.47
N LEU A 478 -30.73 -15.60 -5.51
CA LEU A 478 -31.09 -15.06 -4.19
C LEU A 478 -31.74 -13.68 -4.31
N VAL A 479 -31.13 -12.76 -5.07
CA VAL A 479 -31.69 -11.41 -5.26
C VAL A 479 -33.07 -11.48 -5.90
N GLU A 480 -33.28 -12.35 -6.87
CA GLU A 480 -34.59 -12.53 -7.52
C GLU A 480 -35.66 -13.08 -6.55
N ILE A 481 -35.31 -14.09 -5.73
CA ILE A 481 -36.20 -14.65 -4.70
C ILE A 481 -36.58 -13.57 -3.66
N LEU A 482 -35.59 -12.84 -3.16
CA LEU A 482 -35.79 -11.82 -2.13
C LEU A 482 -36.60 -10.63 -2.65
N LYS A 483 -36.34 -10.18 -3.87
CA LYS A 483 -37.15 -9.15 -4.55
C LYS A 483 -38.60 -9.61 -4.73
N ALA A 484 -38.84 -10.86 -5.14
CA ALA A 484 -40.19 -11.41 -5.26
C ALA A 484 -40.95 -11.43 -3.92
N LYS A 485 -40.22 -11.51 -2.81
CA LYS A 485 -40.75 -11.45 -1.44
C LYS A 485 -40.78 -10.04 -0.84
N LYS A 486 -40.46 -9.00 -1.64
CA LYS A 486 -40.42 -7.59 -1.22
C LYS A 486 -39.47 -7.33 -0.05
N VAL A 487 -38.39 -8.10 0.06
CA VAL A 487 -37.34 -7.93 1.06
C VAL A 487 -36.40 -6.80 0.62
N ARG A 488 -35.98 -5.92 1.53
CA ARG A 488 -34.97 -4.90 1.23
C ARG A 488 -33.58 -5.52 1.23
N VAL A 489 -32.98 -5.61 0.05
CA VAL A 489 -31.65 -6.19 -0.15
C VAL A 489 -30.64 -5.10 -0.47
N HIS A 490 -29.53 -5.07 0.26
CA HIS A 490 -28.34 -4.31 -0.12
C HIS A 490 -27.26 -5.25 -0.64
N LEU A 491 -26.61 -4.81 -1.72
CA LEU A 491 -25.48 -5.47 -2.33
C LEU A 491 -24.24 -4.59 -2.14
N ALA A 492 -23.17 -5.19 -1.64
CA ALA A 492 -21.94 -4.47 -1.35
C ALA A 492 -20.70 -5.24 -1.81
N ALA A 493 -19.65 -4.50 -2.14
CA ALA A 493 -18.32 -5.09 -2.34
C ALA A 493 -17.22 -4.11 -1.85
N PRO A 494 -15.99 -4.59 -1.55
CA PRO A 494 -14.90 -3.74 -1.09
C PRO A 494 -14.43 -2.70 -2.13
N THR A 495 -14.49 -3.02 -3.42
CA THR A 495 -14.03 -2.15 -4.51
C THR A 495 -15.17 -1.69 -5.43
N GLY A 496 -14.98 -0.55 -6.10
CA GLY A 496 -15.95 0.00 -7.07
C GLY A 496 -16.26 -1.00 -8.19
N ARG A 497 -15.21 -1.61 -8.76
CA ARG A 497 -15.34 -2.61 -9.82
C ARG A 497 -16.10 -3.86 -9.42
N ALA A 498 -15.83 -4.41 -8.23
CA ALA A 498 -16.57 -5.56 -7.74
C ALA A 498 -18.05 -5.21 -7.52
N ALA A 499 -18.33 -4.02 -6.98
CA ALA A 499 -19.71 -3.56 -6.78
C ALA A 499 -20.45 -3.37 -8.12
N GLN A 500 -19.82 -2.75 -9.11
CA GLN A 500 -20.40 -2.57 -10.45
C GLN A 500 -20.78 -3.92 -11.08
N ARG A 501 -19.89 -4.89 -11.06
CA ARG A 501 -20.14 -6.25 -11.62
C ARG A 501 -21.24 -7.00 -10.88
N LEU A 502 -21.26 -6.84 -9.56
CA LEU A 502 -22.32 -7.38 -8.73
C LEU A 502 -23.67 -6.79 -9.13
N ALA A 503 -23.74 -5.48 -9.42
CA ALA A 503 -24.94 -4.82 -9.92
C ALA A 503 -25.37 -5.37 -11.30
N GLU A 504 -24.44 -5.43 -12.26
CA GLU A 504 -24.69 -5.93 -13.63
C GLU A 504 -25.22 -7.37 -13.62
N THR A 505 -24.64 -8.25 -12.80
CA THR A 505 -24.99 -9.67 -12.84
C THR A 505 -26.28 -9.99 -12.08
N THR A 506 -26.57 -9.25 -11.02
CA THR A 506 -27.76 -9.48 -10.19
C THR A 506 -28.96 -8.62 -10.60
N GLY A 507 -28.75 -7.61 -11.44
CA GLY A 507 -29.75 -6.58 -11.75
C GLY A 507 -30.21 -5.79 -10.52
N GLY A 508 -29.40 -5.76 -9.46
CA GLY A 508 -29.64 -5.01 -8.23
C GLY A 508 -28.75 -3.77 -8.13
N TYR A 509 -29.10 -2.84 -7.26
CA TYR A 509 -28.21 -1.73 -6.94
C TYR A 509 -27.13 -2.23 -5.97
N ALA A 510 -25.87 -2.13 -6.38
CA ALA A 510 -24.73 -2.47 -5.55
C ALA A 510 -23.81 -1.25 -5.38
N SER A 511 -23.13 -1.19 -4.24
CA SER A 511 -22.23 -0.07 -3.91
C SER A 511 -20.98 -0.56 -3.19
N THR A 512 -19.96 0.30 -3.10
CA THR A 512 -18.81 -0.02 -2.26
C THR A 512 -19.23 -0.04 -0.78
N ILE A 513 -18.56 -0.84 0.04
CA ILE A 513 -18.82 -0.86 1.49
C ILE A 513 -18.66 0.54 2.10
N HIS A 514 -17.65 1.30 1.67
CA HIS A 514 -17.43 2.67 2.11
C HIS A 514 -18.61 3.60 1.79
N ARG A 515 -19.21 3.47 0.59
CA ARG A 515 -20.39 4.24 0.18
C ARG A 515 -21.64 3.80 0.93
N LEU A 516 -21.79 2.50 1.17
CA LEU A 516 -22.90 1.94 1.94
C LEU A 516 -22.89 2.43 3.39
N LEU A 517 -21.70 2.45 4.03
CA LEU A 517 -21.54 2.86 5.43
C LEU A 517 -21.47 4.38 5.64
N LYS A 518 -21.22 5.15 4.56
CA LYS A 518 -21.05 6.61 4.52
C LYS A 518 -19.94 7.09 5.47
N TRP A 519 -18.73 7.27 4.94
CA TRP A 519 -17.62 7.84 5.70
C TRP A 519 -17.81 9.35 5.93
N ASP A 520 -17.63 9.81 7.16
CA ASP A 520 -17.60 11.22 7.55
C ASP A 520 -16.17 11.64 7.91
N PRO A 521 -15.49 12.45 7.06
CA PRO A 521 -14.15 12.95 7.35
C PRO A 521 -14.05 13.82 8.60
N ALA A 522 -15.13 14.53 8.98
CA ALA A 522 -15.12 15.41 10.14
C ALA A 522 -15.23 14.62 11.46
N ALA A 523 -16.05 13.56 11.47
CA ALA A 523 -16.17 12.65 12.60
C ALA A 523 -15.06 11.58 12.65
N GLY A 524 -14.31 11.39 11.57
CA GLY A 524 -13.26 10.38 11.46
C GLY A 524 -13.79 8.94 11.50
N GLY A 525 -15.02 8.70 11.01
CA GLY A 525 -15.70 7.41 11.14
C GLY A 525 -16.86 7.22 10.18
N PHE A 526 -17.50 6.04 10.26
CA PHE A 526 -18.69 5.73 9.46
C PHE A 526 -19.98 6.16 10.18
N ILE A 527 -20.91 6.73 9.41
CA ILE A 527 -22.22 7.14 9.91
C ILE A 527 -23.06 5.91 10.26
N ALA A 528 -23.07 4.89 9.39
CA ALA A 528 -23.77 3.64 9.67
C ALA A 528 -22.97 2.79 10.66
N ASN A 529 -23.59 2.44 11.79
CA ASN A 529 -22.95 1.70 12.89
C ASN A 529 -24.02 0.99 13.74
N GLU A 530 -23.66 0.48 14.92
CA GLU A 530 -24.59 -0.23 15.80
C GLU A 530 -25.75 0.64 16.32
N SER A 531 -25.52 1.93 16.56
CA SER A 531 -26.56 2.87 16.99
C SER A 531 -27.45 3.35 15.84
N THR A 532 -26.88 3.44 14.63
CA THR A 532 -27.56 3.84 13.40
C THR A 532 -27.38 2.75 12.34
N PRO A 533 -28.10 1.62 12.45
CA PRO A 533 -27.89 0.47 11.58
C PRO A 533 -28.44 0.73 10.16
N LEU A 534 -27.97 -0.07 9.20
CA LEU A 534 -28.43 -0.01 7.82
C LEU A 534 -29.94 -0.30 7.72
N SER A 535 -30.63 0.40 6.84
CA SER A 535 -32.04 0.10 6.52
C SER A 535 -32.15 -1.11 5.58
N THR A 536 -31.73 -2.29 6.03
CA THR A 536 -31.66 -3.52 5.23
C THR A 536 -32.27 -4.72 5.95
N ASP A 537 -32.90 -5.61 5.19
CA ASP A 537 -33.39 -6.90 5.71
C ASP A 537 -32.46 -8.05 5.30
N PHE A 538 -31.71 -7.87 4.20
CA PHE A 538 -30.69 -8.80 3.73
C PHE A 538 -29.48 -8.03 3.19
N LEU A 539 -28.26 -8.37 3.64
CA LEU A 539 -27.01 -7.81 3.13
C LEU A 539 -26.19 -8.91 2.46
N ILE A 540 -25.80 -8.68 1.20
CA ILE A 540 -24.86 -9.53 0.47
C ILE A 540 -23.57 -8.75 0.28
N VAL A 541 -22.45 -9.37 0.66
CA VAL A 541 -21.11 -8.81 0.49
C VAL A 541 -20.31 -9.74 -0.41
N ASP A 542 -20.02 -9.30 -1.63
CA ASP A 542 -19.17 -10.04 -2.57
C ASP A 542 -17.69 -9.63 -2.41
N GLU A 543 -16.78 -10.48 -2.89
CA GLU A 543 -15.32 -10.31 -2.73
C GLU A 543 -14.89 -10.11 -1.26
N ALA A 544 -15.54 -10.82 -0.34
CA ALA A 544 -15.29 -10.73 1.10
C ALA A 544 -13.88 -11.15 1.53
N SER A 545 -13.11 -11.82 0.65
CA SER A 545 -11.68 -12.11 0.86
C SER A 545 -10.82 -10.85 0.97
N MET A 546 -11.30 -9.73 0.42
CA MET A 546 -10.62 -8.43 0.49
C MET A 546 -10.94 -7.63 1.76
N LEU A 547 -11.78 -8.15 2.67
CA LEU A 547 -12.11 -7.46 3.92
C LEU A 547 -10.95 -7.54 4.93
N ASP A 548 -10.43 -6.39 5.32
CA ASP A 548 -9.60 -6.27 6.51
C ASP A 548 -10.45 -6.22 7.80
N THR A 549 -9.79 -6.33 8.94
CA THR A 549 -10.44 -6.40 10.26
C THR A 549 -11.22 -5.12 10.59
N ARG A 550 -10.70 -3.95 10.23
CA ARG A 550 -11.34 -2.67 10.56
C ARG A 550 -12.61 -2.47 9.74
N LEU A 551 -12.53 -2.68 8.43
CA LEU A 551 -13.67 -2.55 7.53
C LEU A 551 -14.73 -3.62 7.82
N ALA A 552 -14.32 -4.86 8.09
CA ALA A 552 -15.25 -5.91 8.50
C ALA A 552 -15.97 -5.57 9.81
N SER A 553 -15.24 -5.06 10.81
CA SER A 553 -15.82 -4.64 12.09
C SER A 553 -16.85 -3.53 11.90
N ALA A 554 -16.54 -2.50 11.11
CA ALA A 554 -17.47 -1.41 10.81
C ALA A 554 -18.72 -1.90 10.07
N LEU A 555 -18.54 -2.74 9.04
CA LEU A 555 -19.63 -3.32 8.26
C LEU A 555 -20.57 -4.16 9.12
N LEU A 556 -20.02 -5.07 9.92
CA LEU A 556 -20.81 -5.98 10.76
C LEU A 556 -21.59 -5.22 11.83
N GLN A 557 -20.99 -4.21 12.47
CA GLN A 557 -21.69 -3.40 13.46
C GLN A 557 -22.93 -2.72 12.88
N ALA A 558 -22.86 -2.29 11.62
CA ALA A 558 -23.96 -1.64 10.90
C ALA A 558 -25.08 -2.60 10.44
N VAL A 559 -24.89 -3.93 10.53
CA VAL A 559 -25.93 -4.91 10.16
C VAL A 559 -27.02 -4.97 11.22
N PRO A 560 -28.31 -4.74 10.88
CA PRO A 560 -29.41 -4.84 11.83
C PRO A 560 -29.49 -6.23 12.46
N ALA A 561 -29.86 -6.27 13.74
CA ALA A 561 -29.95 -7.53 14.48
C ALA A 561 -30.94 -8.54 13.87
N ARG A 562 -31.99 -8.11 13.16
CA ARG A 562 -32.96 -9.00 12.49
C ARG A 562 -32.60 -9.36 11.05
N ALA A 563 -31.63 -8.67 10.44
CA ALA A 563 -31.27 -8.86 9.05
C ALA A 563 -30.46 -10.14 8.83
N HIS A 564 -30.47 -10.62 7.59
CA HIS A 564 -29.57 -11.68 7.13
C HIS A 564 -28.29 -11.09 6.53
N LEU A 565 -27.19 -11.81 6.66
CA LEU A 565 -25.88 -11.51 6.09
C LEU A 565 -25.35 -12.72 5.32
N LEU A 566 -24.95 -12.48 4.08
CA LEU A 566 -24.21 -13.43 3.25
C LEU A 566 -22.86 -12.84 2.86
N LEU A 567 -21.77 -13.49 3.29
CA LEU A 567 -20.44 -13.18 2.80
C LEU A 567 -20.09 -14.13 1.65
N VAL A 568 -19.67 -13.58 0.53
CA VAL A 568 -19.25 -14.31 -0.67
C VAL A 568 -17.81 -13.95 -1.00
N GLY A 569 -16.97 -14.94 -1.25
CA GLY A 569 -15.58 -14.69 -1.62
C GLY A 569 -14.83 -15.94 -2.05
N ASP A 570 -13.56 -15.76 -2.36
CA ASP A 570 -12.65 -16.84 -2.74
C ASP A 570 -11.43 -16.80 -1.81
N ILE A 571 -11.30 -17.82 -0.95
CA ILE A 571 -10.24 -17.88 0.05
C ILE A 571 -8.85 -18.17 -0.53
N ASP A 572 -8.79 -18.63 -1.79
CA ASP A 572 -7.55 -18.98 -2.46
C ASP A 572 -6.96 -17.78 -3.24
N GLN A 573 -7.75 -16.71 -3.40
CA GLN A 573 -7.27 -15.43 -3.91
C GLN A 573 -6.41 -14.68 -2.90
N LEU A 574 -5.78 -13.60 -3.36
CA LEU A 574 -5.05 -12.68 -2.52
C LEU A 574 -5.93 -12.18 -1.35
N PRO A 575 -5.40 -12.18 -0.11
CA PRO A 575 -6.13 -11.67 1.04
C PRO A 575 -6.26 -10.13 0.97
N SER A 576 -6.97 -9.56 1.94
CA SER A 576 -7.09 -8.11 2.11
C SER A 576 -5.73 -7.40 2.20
N VAL A 577 -5.62 -6.18 1.70
CA VAL A 577 -4.38 -5.39 1.82
C VAL A 577 -4.13 -4.98 3.28
N GLY A 578 -5.20 -4.66 4.01
CA GLY A 578 -5.14 -4.35 5.43
C GLY A 578 -4.96 -5.58 6.34
N ALA A 579 -4.77 -5.32 7.63
CA ALA A 579 -4.53 -6.36 8.62
C ALA A 579 -5.72 -7.30 8.86
N GLY A 580 -5.40 -8.58 9.03
CA GLY A 580 -6.30 -9.65 9.44
C GLY A 580 -6.71 -10.59 8.32
N ASN A 581 -7.53 -11.57 8.67
CA ASN A 581 -7.90 -12.68 7.79
C ASN A 581 -9.35 -13.12 7.99
N VAL A 582 -10.25 -12.12 7.98
CA VAL A 582 -11.62 -12.25 8.50
C VAL A 582 -12.39 -13.41 7.86
N LEU A 583 -12.47 -13.47 6.52
CA LEU A 583 -13.24 -14.52 5.84
C LEU A 583 -12.70 -15.92 6.17
N LYS A 584 -11.38 -16.11 6.12
CA LYS A 584 -10.74 -17.40 6.39
C LYS A 584 -10.93 -17.81 7.85
N ASP A 585 -10.77 -16.87 8.78
CA ASP A 585 -10.94 -17.12 10.22
C ASP A 585 -12.38 -17.51 10.56
N LEU A 586 -13.37 -16.81 9.98
CA LEU A 586 -14.78 -17.16 10.12
C LEU A 586 -15.10 -18.55 9.58
N ILE A 587 -14.55 -18.91 8.41
CA ILE A 587 -14.74 -20.24 7.82
C ILE A 587 -14.10 -21.32 8.69
N VAL A 588 -12.86 -21.12 9.16
CA VAL A 588 -12.16 -22.09 10.03
C VAL A 588 -12.95 -22.34 11.31
N VAL A 589 -13.45 -21.27 11.94
CA VAL A 589 -14.28 -21.36 13.15
C VAL A 589 -15.61 -22.06 12.86
N ALA A 590 -16.26 -21.77 11.74
CA ALA A 590 -17.52 -22.38 11.36
C ALA A 590 -17.40 -23.88 11.02
N GLU A 591 -16.26 -24.32 10.46
CA GLU A 591 -16.01 -25.73 10.12
C GLU A 591 -15.45 -26.54 11.31
N GLY A 592 -14.94 -25.86 12.34
CA GLY A 592 -14.37 -26.46 13.54
C GLY A 592 -13.05 -27.21 13.28
N SER A 593 -12.26 -26.72 12.33
CA SER A 593 -10.88 -27.17 12.12
C SER A 593 -10.01 -26.61 13.25
N ALA A 594 -9.07 -27.42 13.76
CA ALA A 594 -8.26 -27.07 14.93
C ALA A 594 -7.58 -25.68 14.79
N PRO A 595 -7.46 -24.91 15.90
CA PRO A 595 -6.68 -23.68 15.91
C PRO A 595 -5.20 -23.93 15.56
N HIS A 596 -4.47 -22.84 15.33
CA HIS A 596 -3.07 -22.83 14.87
C HIS A 596 -2.21 -23.90 15.58
N PRO A 597 -1.27 -24.60 14.90
CA PRO A 597 -0.41 -25.61 15.52
C PRO A 597 0.50 -25.08 16.65
N GLN A 598 0.59 -23.76 16.83
CA GLN A 598 1.29 -23.11 17.94
C GLN A 598 0.38 -22.72 19.14
N LEU A 599 -0.94 -22.95 19.07
CA LEU A 599 -1.93 -22.61 20.10
C LEU A 599 -2.85 -23.80 20.43
N SER A 600 -2.29 -25.01 20.39
CA SER A 600 -2.97 -26.28 20.71
C SER A 600 -3.18 -26.49 22.21
N THR A 601 -4.01 -25.68 22.86
CA THR A 601 -4.46 -25.97 24.24
C THR A 601 -5.98 -25.98 24.42
N LEU A 602 -6.77 -25.62 23.41
CA LEU A 602 -8.24 -25.65 23.48
C LEU A 602 -8.83 -26.80 22.63
N ASN A 603 -8.71 -28.02 23.15
CA ASN A 603 -9.26 -29.26 22.55
C ASN A 603 -10.78 -29.46 22.78
N SER A 604 -11.56 -28.39 22.95
CA SER A 604 -13.02 -28.48 23.12
C SER A 604 -13.71 -27.26 22.51
N GLN A 605 -14.02 -27.34 21.21
CA GLN A 605 -14.91 -26.36 20.58
C GLN A 605 -16.37 -26.80 20.74
N PRO A 606 -17.30 -25.91 21.14
CA PRO A 606 -18.70 -26.26 21.27
C PRO A 606 -19.34 -26.54 19.90
N ALA A 607 -20.01 -27.69 19.77
CA ALA A 607 -20.76 -28.10 18.57
C ALA A 607 -21.83 -27.07 18.12
N ALA A 608 -22.27 -26.20 19.04
CA ALA A 608 -23.26 -25.15 18.79
C ALA A 608 -22.85 -24.14 17.71
N LEU A 609 -21.55 -23.85 17.55
CA LEU A 609 -21.10 -22.83 16.60
C LEU A 609 -21.04 -23.34 15.15
N ARG A 610 -20.76 -24.64 14.95
CA ARG A 610 -20.81 -25.31 13.63
C ARG A 610 -22.21 -25.23 13.00
N ALA A 611 -23.26 -25.18 13.82
CA ALA A 611 -24.63 -25.05 13.35
C ALA A 611 -25.04 -23.60 13.05
N ALA A 612 -24.28 -22.62 13.54
CA ALA A 612 -24.71 -21.21 13.55
C ALA A 612 -24.32 -20.44 12.28
N ILE A 613 -23.21 -20.80 11.62
CA ILE A 613 -22.75 -20.16 10.37
C ILE A 613 -22.52 -21.24 9.31
N PRO A 614 -23.54 -21.59 8.49
CA PRO A 614 -23.32 -22.52 7.40
C PRO A 614 -22.32 -21.96 6.37
N VAL A 615 -21.25 -22.72 6.14
CA VAL A 615 -20.29 -22.49 5.04
C VAL A 615 -20.64 -23.43 3.89
N THR A 616 -20.84 -22.87 2.71
CA THR A 616 -20.98 -23.66 1.48
C THR A 616 -19.77 -23.45 0.59
N ARG A 617 -19.01 -24.52 0.36
CA ARG A 617 -17.85 -24.55 -0.54
C ARG A 617 -18.25 -25.09 -1.90
N LEU A 618 -18.18 -24.28 -2.95
CA LEU A 618 -18.41 -24.72 -4.31
C LEU A 618 -17.12 -25.31 -4.87
N SER A 619 -17.16 -26.59 -5.25
CA SER A 619 -16.03 -27.30 -5.85
C SER A 619 -16.24 -27.62 -7.33
N VAL A 620 -17.48 -27.60 -7.82
CA VAL A 620 -17.80 -27.94 -9.22
C VAL A 620 -17.76 -26.69 -10.09
N VAL A 621 -17.03 -26.77 -11.20
CA VAL A 621 -16.85 -25.65 -12.14
C VAL A 621 -17.71 -25.87 -13.38
N TYR A 622 -18.46 -24.82 -13.76
CA TYR A 622 -19.46 -24.83 -14.83
C TYR A 622 -19.08 -24.00 -16.06
N ARG A 623 -17.85 -23.47 -16.10
CA ARG A 623 -17.36 -22.74 -17.27
C ARG A 623 -17.39 -23.68 -18.49
N GLN A 624 -17.90 -23.19 -19.63
CA GLN A 624 -18.32 -23.97 -20.81
C GLN A 624 -17.49 -25.23 -21.11
N LYS A 625 -18.21 -26.36 -21.32
CA LYS A 625 -17.85 -27.65 -21.94
C LYS A 625 -16.40 -28.13 -21.74
N ASP A 626 -16.23 -29.11 -20.85
CA ASP A 626 -15.10 -30.05 -20.76
C ASP A 626 -13.69 -29.46 -21.04
N HIS A 627 -12.96 -29.20 -19.95
CA HIS A 627 -11.51 -28.91 -19.91
C HIS A 627 -11.04 -27.48 -20.24
N SER A 628 -11.59 -26.45 -19.59
CA SER A 628 -10.91 -25.14 -19.54
C SER A 628 -9.54 -25.27 -18.84
N GLY A 629 -8.46 -25.02 -19.57
CA GLY A 629 -7.08 -25.01 -19.07
C GLY A 629 -6.89 -23.98 -17.96
N ILE A 630 -7.58 -22.83 -18.03
CA ILE A 630 -7.55 -21.81 -16.97
C ILE A 630 -8.01 -22.40 -15.64
N VAL A 631 -9.11 -23.15 -15.65
CA VAL A 631 -9.72 -23.74 -14.45
C VAL A 631 -8.88 -24.89 -13.92
N SER A 632 -8.48 -25.83 -14.78
CA SER A 632 -7.71 -27.00 -14.35
C SER A 632 -6.35 -26.57 -13.77
N THR A 633 -5.68 -25.61 -14.39
CA THR A 633 -4.43 -25.05 -13.87
C THR A 633 -4.66 -24.25 -12.58
N ALA A 634 -5.74 -23.50 -12.44
CA ALA A 634 -6.06 -22.83 -11.18
C ALA A 634 -6.22 -23.83 -10.02
N HIS A 635 -6.86 -24.97 -10.26
CA HIS A 635 -6.94 -26.06 -9.27
C HIS A 635 -5.59 -26.71 -8.98
N ALA A 636 -4.76 -26.97 -10.00
CA ALA A 636 -3.41 -27.51 -9.84
C ALA A 636 -2.53 -26.57 -8.99
N ILE A 637 -2.63 -25.26 -9.23
CA ILE A 637 -1.92 -24.25 -8.44
C ILE A 637 -2.35 -24.32 -6.97
N ASN A 638 -3.65 -24.40 -6.69
CA ASN A 638 -4.16 -24.47 -5.31
C ASN A 638 -3.72 -25.73 -4.58
N SER A 639 -3.64 -26.88 -5.27
CA SER A 639 -3.10 -28.13 -4.70
C SER A 639 -1.58 -28.13 -4.57
N GLY A 640 -0.89 -27.11 -5.08
CA GLY A 640 0.58 -27.03 -5.10
C GLY A 640 1.22 -27.88 -6.19
N ASP A 641 0.44 -28.37 -7.16
CA ASP A 641 0.97 -29.04 -8.34
C ASP A 641 1.62 -28.03 -9.29
N ALA A 642 2.95 -28.06 -9.32
CA ALA A 642 3.78 -27.20 -10.16
C ALA A 642 3.90 -27.69 -11.61
N SER A 643 3.05 -28.62 -12.05
CA SER A 643 2.93 -29.00 -13.45
C SER A 643 2.66 -27.75 -14.31
N LEU A 644 3.47 -27.60 -15.36
CA LEU A 644 3.32 -26.46 -16.26
C LEU A 644 2.06 -26.64 -17.10
N PRO A 645 1.31 -25.56 -17.36
CA PRO A 645 0.32 -25.59 -18.43
C PRO A 645 1.00 -25.81 -19.79
N PRO A 646 0.23 -26.11 -20.87
CA PRO A 646 0.78 -26.35 -22.20
C PRO A 646 1.82 -25.29 -22.58
N ALA A 647 3.08 -25.71 -22.70
CA ALA A 647 4.23 -24.84 -22.81
C ALA A 647 4.79 -24.80 -24.23
N PHE A 648 5.12 -23.60 -24.70
CA PHE A 648 5.58 -23.33 -26.07
C PHE A 648 6.83 -22.44 -26.02
N GLY A 649 7.78 -22.72 -26.91
CA GLY A 649 9.00 -21.92 -27.06
C GLY A 649 8.72 -20.56 -27.68
N GLU A 650 7.97 -20.58 -28.79
CA GLU A 650 7.63 -19.41 -29.58
C GLU A 650 6.12 -19.17 -29.63
N ILE A 651 5.74 -17.90 -29.81
CA ILE A 651 4.33 -17.47 -29.83
C ILE A 651 3.59 -18.06 -31.04
N ALA A 652 4.29 -18.28 -32.15
CA ALA A 652 3.71 -18.84 -33.38
C ALA A 652 3.16 -20.26 -33.20
N ASP A 653 3.70 -21.01 -32.25
CA ASP A 653 3.33 -22.41 -31.99
C ASP A 653 2.10 -22.53 -31.09
N VAL A 654 1.64 -21.41 -30.50
CA VAL A 654 0.53 -21.40 -29.55
C VAL A 654 -0.79 -21.65 -30.31
N PRO A 655 -1.50 -22.76 -30.01
CA PRO A 655 -2.75 -23.06 -30.69
C PRO A 655 -3.84 -22.03 -30.36
N PRO A 656 -4.49 -21.41 -31.37
CA PRO A 656 -5.50 -20.36 -31.14
C PRO A 656 -6.72 -20.83 -30.32
N TRP A 657 -7.03 -22.12 -30.30
CA TRP A 657 -8.12 -22.69 -29.52
C TRP A 657 -7.78 -22.83 -28.03
N SER A 658 -6.51 -22.95 -27.64
CA SER A 658 -6.14 -23.13 -26.22
C SER A 658 -6.50 -21.90 -25.40
N ASP A 659 -7.20 -22.10 -24.29
CA ASP A 659 -7.62 -21.04 -23.38
C ASP A 659 -6.52 -20.64 -22.40
N LEU A 660 -5.52 -21.50 -22.19
CA LEU A 660 -4.32 -21.23 -21.40
C LEU A 660 -3.07 -21.70 -22.14
N ALA A 661 -2.03 -20.87 -22.14
CA ALA A 661 -0.71 -21.28 -22.66
C ALA A 661 0.43 -20.68 -21.82
N PHE A 662 1.51 -21.44 -21.67
CA PHE A 662 2.77 -20.97 -21.13
C PHE A 662 3.75 -20.73 -22.28
N ILE A 663 4.29 -19.52 -22.38
CA ILE A 663 5.29 -19.14 -23.38
C ILE A 663 6.61 -18.97 -22.65
N THR A 664 7.58 -19.83 -22.94
CA THR A 664 8.88 -19.78 -22.26
C THR A 664 9.68 -18.58 -22.72
N ALA A 665 10.24 -17.83 -21.77
CA ALA A 665 11.18 -16.75 -22.04
C ALA A 665 12.57 -17.11 -21.50
N ALA A 666 13.61 -16.78 -22.26
CA ALA A 666 14.99 -17.04 -21.84
C ALA A 666 15.43 -16.13 -20.69
N ASP A 667 15.02 -14.85 -20.74
CA ASP A 667 15.35 -13.83 -19.76
C ASP A 667 14.26 -12.73 -19.72
N ALA A 668 14.55 -11.65 -18.98
CA ALA A 668 13.62 -10.56 -18.79
C ALA A 668 13.33 -9.74 -20.07
N GLU A 669 14.31 -9.59 -20.96
CA GLU A 669 14.15 -8.85 -22.22
C GLU A 669 13.37 -9.68 -23.24
N ASP A 670 13.65 -10.99 -23.31
CA ASP A 670 12.88 -11.91 -24.14
C ASP A 670 11.41 -11.97 -23.67
N CYS A 671 11.17 -11.96 -22.36
CA CYS A 671 9.83 -11.89 -21.78
C CYS A 671 9.10 -10.61 -22.21
N LEU A 672 9.75 -9.44 -22.07
CA LEU A 672 9.19 -8.15 -22.49
C LEU A 672 8.83 -8.16 -23.98
N ARG A 673 9.77 -8.59 -24.84
CA ARG A 673 9.58 -8.70 -26.29
C ARG A 673 8.39 -9.59 -26.63
N LYS A 674 8.31 -10.78 -26.01
CA LYS A 674 7.21 -11.73 -26.22
C LYS A 674 5.86 -11.20 -25.73
N VAL A 675 5.82 -10.49 -24.60
CA VAL A 675 4.58 -9.84 -24.11
C VAL A 675 4.10 -8.78 -25.10
N ILE A 676 4.98 -7.92 -25.60
CA ILE A 676 4.63 -6.90 -26.61
C ILE A 676 4.13 -7.59 -27.88
N GLN A 677 4.89 -8.55 -28.43
CA GLN A 677 4.54 -9.30 -29.62
C GLN A 677 3.18 -10.00 -29.51
N LEU A 678 2.89 -10.60 -28.34
CA LEU A 678 1.62 -11.25 -28.09
C LEU A 678 0.46 -10.24 -28.18
N CYS A 679 0.62 -9.05 -27.61
CA CYS A 679 -0.41 -8.01 -27.60
C CYS A 679 -0.58 -7.31 -28.96
N THR A 680 0.51 -7.13 -29.73
CA THR A 680 0.52 -6.33 -30.98
C THR A 680 0.38 -7.16 -32.24
N GLU A 681 0.74 -8.44 -32.21
CA GLU A 681 0.73 -9.31 -33.40
C GLU A 681 -0.22 -10.49 -33.19
N PHE A 682 0.08 -11.40 -32.26
CA PHE A 682 -0.63 -12.68 -32.16
C PHE A 682 -2.11 -12.50 -31.82
N VAL A 683 -2.43 -11.75 -30.76
CA VAL A 683 -3.83 -11.55 -30.33
C VAL A 683 -4.66 -10.90 -31.45
N PRO A 684 -4.27 -9.76 -32.04
CA PRO A 684 -5.03 -9.16 -33.14
C PRO A 684 -5.11 -10.05 -34.40
N GLN A 685 -4.02 -10.73 -34.78
CA GLN A 685 -3.94 -11.48 -36.05
C GLN A 685 -4.48 -12.91 -35.98
N LYS A 686 -4.55 -13.55 -34.81
CA LYS A 686 -5.00 -14.95 -34.66
C LYS A 686 -6.33 -15.08 -33.95
N LEU A 687 -6.67 -14.17 -33.03
CA LEU A 687 -7.94 -14.23 -32.31
C LEU A 687 -9.02 -13.39 -32.98
N HIS A 688 -8.67 -12.24 -33.58
CA HIS A 688 -9.54 -11.31 -34.32
C HIS A 688 -10.74 -10.68 -33.56
N TRP A 689 -11.28 -11.35 -32.53
CA TRP A 689 -12.41 -10.87 -31.74
C TRP A 689 -12.06 -9.86 -30.63
N PRO A 690 -10.86 -9.87 -29.99
CA PRO A 690 -10.57 -8.92 -28.92
C PRO A 690 -9.95 -7.64 -29.48
N ASN A 691 -10.38 -6.49 -28.96
CA ASN A 691 -9.67 -5.24 -29.13
C ASN A 691 -8.35 -5.29 -28.31
N PRO A 692 -7.17 -5.11 -28.94
CA PRO A 692 -5.88 -5.24 -28.25
C PRO A 692 -5.66 -4.26 -27.09
N ILE A 693 -6.32 -3.10 -27.12
CA ILE A 693 -6.23 -2.10 -26.06
C ILE A 693 -7.29 -2.36 -24.99
N ALA A 694 -8.56 -2.48 -25.39
CA ALA A 694 -9.67 -2.58 -24.43
C ALA A 694 -9.73 -3.96 -23.73
N ASP A 695 -9.62 -5.05 -24.50
CA ASP A 695 -9.94 -6.41 -24.04
C ASP A 695 -8.74 -7.20 -23.50
N VAL A 696 -7.52 -6.76 -23.81
CA VAL A 696 -6.29 -7.36 -23.29
C VAL A 696 -5.84 -6.63 -22.04
N GLN A 697 -5.50 -7.38 -21.00
CA GLN A 697 -4.90 -6.84 -19.79
C GLN A 697 -3.61 -7.57 -19.46
N VAL A 698 -2.51 -6.81 -19.36
CA VAL A 698 -1.27 -7.33 -18.81
C VAL A 698 -1.27 -7.16 -17.30
N LEU A 699 -0.96 -8.24 -16.57
CA LEU A 699 -0.96 -8.30 -15.10
C LEU A 699 0.44 -8.65 -14.59
N ALA A 700 1.18 -7.65 -14.14
CA ALA A 700 2.55 -7.85 -13.66
C ALA A 700 2.60 -8.03 -12.12
N PRO A 701 3.47 -8.92 -11.59
CA PRO A 701 3.70 -9.02 -10.15
C PRO A 701 4.25 -7.73 -9.54
N MET A 702 5.26 -7.11 -10.18
CA MET A 702 6.00 -5.97 -9.66
C MET A 702 5.79 -4.69 -10.46
N HIS A 703 5.93 -3.53 -9.80
CA HIS A 703 5.86 -2.23 -10.47
C HIS A 703 7.14 -1.85 -11.23
N LYS A 704 8.30 -2.23 -10.70
CA LYS A 704 9.64 -1.94 -11.25
C LYS A 704 10.22 -3.16 -11.96
N GLY A 705 11.24 -2.94 -12.78
CA GLY A 705 11.94 -3.97 -13.54
C GLY A 705 11.54 -3.99 -15.02
N VAL A 706 12.26 -4.79 -15.82
CA VAL A 706 12.08 -4.89 -17.28
C VAL A 706 10.65 -5.33 -17.64
N ALA A 707 10.13 -6.37 -16.99
CA ALA A 707 8.74 -6.80 -17.11
C ALA A 707 7.84 -6.26 -15.97
N GLY A 708 8.15 -5.06 -15.46
CA GLY A 708 7.36 -4.37 -14.44
C GLY A 708 6.28 -3.46 -15.03
N VAL A 709 5.26 -3.14 -14.22
CA VAL A 709 4.12 -2.28 -14.63
C VAL A 709 4.56 -0.99 -15.31
N ALA A 710 5.57 -0.29 -14.77
CA ALA A 710 5.98 1.01 -15.29
C ALA A 710 6.58 0.90 -16.70
N ASN A 711 7.51 -0.03 -16.91
CA ASN A 711 8.16 -0.22 -18.21
C ASN A 711 7.19 -0.78 -19.25
N LEU A 712 6.40 -1.80 -18.88
CA LEU A 712 5.44 -2.41 -19.80
C LEU A 712 4.38 -1.41 -20.29
N ASN A 713 3.89 -0.50 -19.45
CA ASN A 713 2.97 0.53 -19.90
C ASN A 713 3.57 1.44 -20.98
N VAL A 714 4.82 1.91 -20.79
CA VAL A 714 5.50 2.76 -21.78
C VAL A 714 5.70 2.01 -23.10
N GLN A 715 6.17 0.77 -23.03
CA GLN A 715 6.45 -0.03 -24.23
C GLN A 715 5.16 -0.42 -24.98
N LEU A 716 4.11 -0.81 -24.26
CA LEU A 716 2.82 -1.17 -24.87
C LEU A 716 2.10 0.05 -25.44
N GLN A 717 2.15 1.21 -24.79
CA GLN A 717 1.63 2.46 -25.37
C GLN A 717 2.37 2.79 -26.66
N ALA A 718 3.71 2.70 -26.68
CA ALA A 718 4.50 2.95 -27.88
C ALA A 718 4.17 1.98 -29.02
N ALA A 719 3.90 0.71 -28.71
CA ALA A 719 3.64 -0.31 -29.71
C ALA A 719 2.18 -0.36 -30.19
N LEU A 720 1.20 -0.14 -29.29
CA LEU A 720 -0.23 -0.21 -29.59
C LEU A 720 -0.82 1.16 -29.99
N ASN A 721 -0.21 2.27 -29.56
CA ASN A 721 -0.67 3.62 -29.85
C ASN A 721 0.48 4.60 -30.25
N PRO A 722 1.23 4.32 -31.34
CA PRO A 722 2.43 5.09 -31.72
C PRO A 722 2.17 6.49 -32.31
N HIS A 723 1.01 6.73 -32.93
CA HIS A 723 0.84 7.86 -33.87
C HIS A 723 0.13 9.09 -33.28
N ALA A 724 -0.23 9.07 -32.01
CA ALA A 724 -1.01 10.13 -31.38
C ALA A 724 -0.12 11.11 -30.59
N ARG A 725 -0.36 12.42 -30.75
CA ARG A 725 0.24 13.45 -29.88
C ARG A 725 -0.36 13.32 -28.48
N GLY A 726 0.47 13.38 -27.45
CA GLY A 726 0.05 13.24 -26.07
C GLY A 726 0.22 14.49 -25.21
N LEU A 727 -0.43 14.49 -24.06
CA LEU A 727 -0.25 15.42 -22.97
C LEU A 727 0.72 14.81 -21.95
N ARG A 728 1.80 15.52 -21.63
CA ARG A 728 2.78 15.07 -20.62
C ARG A 728 2.35 15.51 -19.22
N ALA A 729 2.35 14.55 -18.30
CA ALA A 729 2.08 14.75 -16.88
C ALA A 729 3.15 14.07 -16.02
N ALA A 730 3.05 14.23 -14.69
CA ALA A 730 4.00 13.65 -13.73
C ALA A 730 4.03 12.10 -13.76
N THR A 731 2.90 11.48 -14.09
CA THR A 731 2.69 10.03 -14.09
C THR A 731 2.93 9.37 -15.45
N GLY A 732 3.11 10.16 -16.52
CA GLY A 732 3.35 9.66 -17.87
C GLY A 732 2.89 10.62 -18.96
N GLU A 733 2.97 10.17 -20.21
CA GLU A 733 2.34 10.82 -21.35
C GLU A 733 1.00 10.14 -21.63
N TYR A 734 -0.07 10.92 -21.86
CA TYR A 734 -1.40 10.42 -22.20
C TYR A 734 -1.77 10.83 -23.61
N ARG A 735 -2.28 9.88 -24.40
CA ARG A 735 -2.67 10.04 -25.80
C ARG A 735 -4.14 9.65 -25.96
N PRO A 736 -4.85 10.22 -26.95
CA PRO A 736 -6.16 9.71 -27.34
C PRO A 736 -6.13 8.19 -27.56
N ALA A 737 -7.19 7.52 -27.14
CA ALA A 737 -7.36 6.06 -27.08
C ALA A 737 -6.49 5.31 -26.05
N ASP A 738 -5.69 5.99 -25.23
CA ASP A 738 -4.95 5.31 -24.17
C ASP A 738 -5.88 4.70 -23.12
N LYS A 739 -5.49 3.53 -22.64
CA LYS A 739 -6.13 2.90 -21.48
C LYS A 739 -5.55 3.49 -20.21
N VAL A 740 -6.39 4.06 -19.36
CA VAL A 740 -5.99 4.74 -18.11
C VAL A 740 -6.68 4.13 -16.90
N ILE A 741 -6.09 4.28 -15.72
CA ILE A 741 -6.62 3.82 -14.44
C ILE A 741 -6.63 4.95 -13.41
N GLN A 742 -7.72 5.03 -12.65
CA GLN A 742 -7.85 5.92 -11.50
C GLN A 742 -7.16 5.29 -10.28
N LEU A 743 -6.25 6.02 -9.63
CA LEU A 743 -5.41 5.55 -8.52
C LEU A 743 -5.99 5.87 -7.14
N ARG A 744 -6.87 6.87 -7.05
CA ARG A 744 -7.52 7.35 -5.82
C ARG A 744 -8.99 7.67 -6.08
N ASN A 745 -9.84 7.55 -5.07
CA ASN A 745 -11.25 7.90 -5.23
C ASN A 745 -11.39 9.40 -5.50
N ASN A 746 -12.08 9.76 -6.57
CA ASN A 746 -12.48 11.13 -6.88
C ASN A 746 -14.01 11.19 -6.81
N TYR A 747 -14.53 11.68 -5.68
CA TYR A 747 -15.95 11.69 -5.38
C TYR A 747 -16.73 12.70 -6.22
N ASP A 748 -16.11 13.81 -6.59
CA ASP A 748 -16.73 14.84 -7.44
C ASP A 748 -17.05 14.30 -8.83
N LYS A 749 -16.14 13.47 -9.37
CA LYS A 749 -16.30 12.80 -10.66
C LYS A 749 -16.93 11.41 -10.55
N ASN A 750 -17.28 10.94 -9.34
CA ASN A 750 -17.79 9.60 -9.07
C ASN A 750 -16.88 8.47 -9.62
N LEU A 751 -15.56 8.68 -9.61
CA LEU A 751 -14.55 7.70 -10.04
C LEU A 751 -13.88 7.04 -8.84
N PHE A 752 -13.67 5.73 -8.89
CA PHE A 752 -13.10 4.96 -7.80
C PHE A 752 -11.72 4.40 -8.13
N ASN A 753 -10.91 4.18 -7.10
CA ASN A 753 -9.61 3.55 -7.25
C ASN A 753 -9.73 2.17 -7.90
N GLY A 754 -8.99 1.98 -9.00
CA GLY A 754 -9.03 0.77 -9.82
C GLY A 754 -9.89 0.90 -11.07
N ASP A 755 -10.64 2.00 -11.23
CA ASP A 755 -11.44 2.19 -12.42
C ASP A 755 -10.57 2.42 -13.65
N ILE A 756 -10.79 1.60 -14.67
CA ILE A 756 -10.16 1.70 -15.98
C ILE A 756 -11.08 2.43 -16.95
N GLY A 757 -10.52 3.43 -17.63
CA GLY A 757 -11.17 4.19 -18.68
C GLY A 757 -10.32 4.27 -19.94
N SER A 758 -10.84 4.97 -20.94
CA SER A 758 -10.16 5.26 -22.19
C SER A 758 -10.07 6.77 -22.41
N VAL A 759 -8.92 7.26 -22.84
CA VAL A 759 -8.76 8.67 -23.18
C VAL A 759 -9.50 8.95 -24.49
N VAL A 760 -10.40 9.93 -24.47
CA VAL A 760 -11.17 10.35 -25.66
C VAL A 760 -10.39 11.42 -26.42
N SER A 761 -9.92 12.44 -25.72
CA SER A 761 -9.18 13.56 -26.31
C SER A 761 -8.21 14.18 -25.31
N VAL A 762 -7.19 14.85 -25.83
CA VAL A 762 -6.20 15.60 -25.06
C VAL A 762 -6.06 17.01 -25.65
N ASP A 763 -5.99 18.00 -24.78
CA ASP A 763 -5.70 19.39 -25.13
C ASP A 763 -4.39 19.81 -24.47
N ALA A 764 -3.33 19.85 -25.27
CA ALA A 764 -2.00 20.19 -24.81
C ALA A 764 -1.82 21.69 -24.49
N GLU A 765 -2.62 22.57 -25.10
CA GLU A 765 -2.54 24.02 -24.90
C GLU A 765 -3.13 24.40 -23.54
N HIS A 766 -4.32 23.88 -23.23
CA HIS A 766 -5.00 24.10 -21.96
C HIS A 766 -4.53 23.12 -20.86
N GLY A 767 -3.84 22.03 -21.23
CA GLY A 767 -3.37 21.02 -20.30
C GLY A 767 -4.51 20.20 -19.68
N THR A 768 -5.55 19.93 -20.46
CA THR A 768 -6.74 19.18 -20.04
C THR A 768 -6.88 17.90 -20.86
N MET A 769 -7.57 16.91 -20.30
CA MET A 769 -7.83 15.63 -20.93
C MET A 769 -9.28 15.21 -20.70
N VAL A 770 -9.92 14.63 -21.71
CA VAL A 770 -11.23 13.99 -21.56
C VAL A 770 -11.03 12.49 -21.63
N ALA A 771 -11.51 11.75 -20.64
CA ALA A 771 -11.49 10.30 -20.63
C ALA A 771 -12.87 9.74 -20.29
N GLU A 772 -13.22 8.64 -20.95
CA GLU A 772 -14.47 7.92 -20.77
C GLU A 772 -14.26 6.79 -19.75
N PHE A 773 -15.08 6.80 -18.71
CA PHE A 773 -15.16 5.74 -17.71
C PHE A 773 -16.60 5.26 -17.67
N ASP A 774 -16.80 3.97 -17.92
CA ASP A 774 -18.13 3.34 -17.86
C ASP A 774 -19.20 4.01 -18.76
N GLY A 775 -18.78 4.56 -19.90
CA GLY A 775 -19.66 5.27 -20.83
C GLY A 775 -19.94 6.73 -20.46
N GLU A 776 -19.43 7.22 -19.33
CA GLU A 776 -19.48 8.62 -18.93
C GLU A 776 -18.15 9.33 -19.24
N GLN A 777 -18.21 10.53 -19.82
CA GLN A 777 -17.02 11.33 -20.12
C GLN A 777 -16.71 12.28 -18.97
N HIS A 778 -15.47 12.23 -18.50
CA HIS A 778 -14.97 13.10 -17.43
C HIS A 778 -13.80 13.93 -17.94
N THR A 779 -13.79 15.22 -17.58
CA THR A 779 -12.70 16.14 -17.86
C THR A 779 -11.70 16.14 -16.71
N PHE A 780 -10.42 16.07 -17.02
CA PHE A 780 -9.30 16.07 -16.08
C PHE A 780 -8.39 17.27 -16.33
N GLU A 781 -8.05 17.96 -15.24
CA GLU A 781 -7.17 19.11 -15.21
C GLU A 781 -5.79 18.74 -14.64
N ARG A 782 -4.87 19.69 -14.62
CA ARG A 782 -3.48 19.46 -14.17
C ARG A 782 -3.36 18.85 -12.77
N GLY A 783 -4.25 19.23 -11.85
CA GLY A 783 -4.28 18.70 -10.49
C GLY A 783 -4.71 17.25 -10.40
N ASP A 784 -5.51 16.76 -11.35
CA ASP A 784 -6.03 15.39 -11.32
C ASP A 784 -5.03 14.33 -11.79
N PHE A 785 -4.03 14.70 -12.59
CA PHE A 785 -3.12 13.73 -13.21
C PHE A 785 -2.27 12.94 -12.21
N SER A 786 -2.09 13.43 -10.98
CA SER A 786 -1.44 12.64 -9.92
C SER A 786 -2.23 11.39 -9.54
N ASP A 787 -3.53 11.39 -9.80
CA ASP A 787 -4.46 10.32 -9.45
C ASP A 787 -4.79 9.44 -10.65
N LEU A 788 -4.13 9.64 -11.80
CA LEU A 788 -4.28 8.83 -13.01
C LEU A 788 -2.96 8.14 -13.38
N ALA A 789 -3.04 7.01 -14.06
CA ALA A 789 -1.90 6.32 -14.69
C ALA A 789 -2.32 5.57 -15.95
N LEU A 790 -1.36 5.18 -16.78
CA LEU A 790 -1.60 4.23 -17.88
C LEU A 790 -1.96 2.83 -17.32
N ALA A 791 -2.78 2.09 -18.06
CA ALA A 791 -3.39 0.85 -17.61
C ALA A 791 -3.36 -0.29 -18.65
N TYR A 792 -2.48 -0.22 -19.66
CA TYR A 792 -2.14 -1.37 -20.50
C TYR A 792 -1.62 -2.54 -19.65
N THR A 793 -0.82 -2.19 -18.64
CA THR A 793 -0.37 -3.09 -17.58
C THR A 793 -0.79 -2.55 -16.22
N ILE A 794 -1.31 -3.42 -15.36
CA ILE A 794 -1.58 -3.12 -13.95
C ILE A 794 -0.96 -4.20 -13.08
N SER A 795 -0.81 -3.94 -11.78
CA SER A 795 -0.36 -4.97 -10.86
C SER A 795 -1.46 -5.99 -10.61
N ILE A 796 -1.09 -7.25 -10.29
CA ILE A 796 -2.06 -8.31 -9.96
C ILE A 796 -2.94 -7.93 -8.76
N HIS A 797 -2.42 -7.15 -7.80
CA HIS A 797 -3.20 -6.63 -6.69
C HIS A 797 -4.30 -5.66 -7.16
N LYS A 798 -3.97 -4.76 -8.08
CA LYS A 798 -4.92 -3.78 -8.63
C LYS A 798 -5.98 -4.41 -9.54
N SER A 799 -5.80 -5.66 -9.96
CA SER A 799 -6.80 -6.39 -10.74
C SER A 799 -7.85 -7.13 -9.90
N GLN A 800 -7.74 -7.11 -8.56
CA GLN A 800 -8.74 -7.74 -7.68
C GLN A 800 -10.15 -7.17 -7.92
N GLY A 801 -11.15 -8.06 -8.00
CA GLY A 801 -12.53 -7.72 -8.38
C GLY A 801 -12.74 -7.49 -9.89
N SER A 802 -11.67 -7.39 -10.68
CA SER A 802 -11.71 -7.29 -12.14
C SER A 802 -11.50 -8.64 -12.83
N GLU A 803 -11.83 -8.72 -14.11
CA GLU A 803 -11.79 -9.91 -14.98
C GLU A 803 -11.80 -9.42 -16.42
N TYR A 804 -10.90 -9.93 -17.25
CA TYR A 804 -10.65 -9.44 -18.59
C TYR A 804 -10.82 -10.56 -19.61
N PRO A 805 -11.31 -10.28 -20.83
CA PRO A 805 -11.42 -11.30 -21.87
C PRO A 805 -10.10 -12.02 -22.14
N VAL A 806 -9.00 -11.28 -22.23
CA VAL A 806 -7.64 -11.81 -22.43
C VAL A 806 -6.72 -11.27 -21.34
N VAL A 807 -5.95 -12.17 -20.69
CA VAL A 807 -4.97 -11.81 -19.67
C VAL A 807 -3.57 -12.29 -20.07
N VAL A 808 -2.57 -11.44 -19.90
CA VAL A 808 -1.15 -11.77 -20.13
C VAL A 808 -0.37 -11.55 -18.84
N ILE A 809 0.42 -12.53 -18.41
CA ILE A 809 1.08 -12.54 -17.10
C ILE A 809 2.58 -12.80 -17.28
N PRO A 810 3.44 -11.76 -17.14
CA PRO A 810 4.89 -11.96 -17.10
C PRO A 810 5.34 -12.61 -15.79
N LEU A 811 6.12 -13.70 -15.87
CA LEU A 811 6.63 -14.44 -14.71
C LEU A 811 8.14 -14.70 -14.82
N LEU A 812 8.94 -13.93 -14.07
CA LEU A 812 10.39 -14.03 -14.06
C LEU A 812 10.91 -14.40 -12.68
N LYS A 813 12.08 -15.04 -12.59
CA LYS A 813 12.73 -15.30 -11.29
C LYS A 813 13.03 -14.02 -10.52
N GLY A 814 13.28 -12.91 -11.23
CA GLY A 814 13.44 -11.58 -10.64
C GLY A 814 12.24 -11.12 -9.82
N HIS A 815 11.07 -11.74 -9.98
CA HIS A 815 9.87 -11.46 -9.20
C HIS A 815 9.82 -12.20 -7.85
N PHE A 816 10.90 -12.89 -7.43
CA PHE A 816 10.91 -13.83 -6.29
C PHE A 816 10.22 -13.35 -5.02
N MET A 817 10.34 -12.06 -4.67
CA MET A 817 9.69 -11.46 -3.49
C MET A 817 8.16 -11.56 -3.51
N MET A 818 7.57 -11.70 -4.70
CA MET A 818 6.12 -11.75 -4.91
C MET A 818 5.65 -13.10 -5.47
N LEU A 819 6.55 -14.05 -5.77
CA LEU A 819 6.18 -15.36 -6.30
C LEU A 819 5.52 -16.22 -5.22
N GLN A 820 4.21 -16.05 -5.07
CA GLN A 820 3.34 -16.77 -4.14
C GLN A 820 2.18 -17.43 -4.88
N ARG A 821 1.67 -18.53 -4.32
CA ARG A 821 0.60 -19.33 -4.93
C ARG A 821 -0.68 -18.53 -5.17
N ASN A 822 -1.14 -17.81 -4.15
CA ASN A 822 -2.32 -16.95 -4.21
C ASN A 822 -2.19 -15.82 -5.24
N LEU A 823 -0.99 -15.28 -5.47
CA LEU A 823 -0.74 -14.25 -6.48
C LEU A 823 -0.97 -14.79 -7.90
N ILE A 824 -0.35 -15.93 -8.24
CA ILE A 824 -0.52 -16.52 -9.57
C ILE A 824 -1.96 -17.03 -9.74
N TYR A 825 -2.52 -17.68 -8.73
CA TYR A 825 -3.93 -18.07 -8.74
C TYR A 825 -4.81 -16.86 -9.05
N THR A 826 -4.63 -15.78 -8.31
CA THR A 826 -5.39 -14.54 -8.53
C THR A 826 -5.20 -14.02 -9.95
N ALA A 827 -3.99 -14.01 -10.50
CA ALA A 827 -3.72 -13.51 -11.85
C ALA A 827 -4.42 -14.34 -12.94
N ILE A 828 -4.30 -15.67 -12.89
CA ILE A 828 -4.89 -16.59 -13.89
C ILE A 828 -6.41 -16.50 -13.85
N THR A 829 -6.99 -16.41 -12.66
CA THR A 829 -8.44 -16.36 -12.47
C THR A 829 -9.08 -15.04 -12.94
N ARG A 830 -8.28 -14.00 -13.26
CA ARG A 830 -8.77 -12.79 -13.96
C ARG A 830 -9.09 -13.02 -15.43
N GLY A 831 -8.60 -14.10 -16.05
CA GLY A 831 -8.85 -14.37 -17.46
C GLY A 831 -10.23 -14.97 -17.71
N ARG A 832 -10.99 -14.38 -18.64
CA ARG A 832 -12.32 -14.90 -19.02
C ARG A 832 -12.32 -15.90 -20.15
N LYS A 833 -11.54 -15.65 -21.19
CA LYS A 833 -11.50 -16.48 -22.40
C LYS A 833 -10.10 -17.00 -22.69
N LYS A 834 -9.07 -16.18 -22.50
CA LYS A 834 -7.67 -16.53 -22.77
C LYS A 834 -6.74 -16.05 -21.66
N VAL A 835 -5.77 -16.88 -21.28
CA VAL A 835 -4.66 -16.53 -20.38
C VAL A 835 -3.34 -16.97 -20.99
N TYR A 836 -2.37 -16.06 -21.02
CA TYR A 836 -1.02 -16.33 -21.47
C TYR A 836 -0.04 -16.02 -20.35
N LEU A 837 0.70 -17.03 -19.92
CA LEU A 837 1.83 -16.89 -19.01
C LEU A 837 3.08 -16.74 -19.87
N VAL A 838 3.89 -15.68 -19.67
CA VAL A 838 5.11 -15.45 -20.45
C VAL A 838 6.28 -15.35 -19.49
N GLY A 839 7.24 -16.28 -19.55
CA GLY A 839 8.32 -16.26 -18.58
C GLY A 839 9.08 -17.55 -18.37
N GLU A 840 9.71 -17.66 -17.21
CA GLU A 840 10.57 -18.77 -16.86
C GLU A 840 9.78 -19.89 -16.14
N PRO A 841 9.85 -21.16 -16.60
CA PRO A 841 9.18 -22.28 -15.94
C PRO A 841 9.53 -22.42 -14.44
N ALA A 842 10.77 -22.10 -14.08
CA ALA A 842 11.21 -22.12 -12.70
C ALA A 842 10.50 -21.06 -11.83
N ALA A 843 10.19 -19.88 -12.38
CA ALA A 843 9.45 -18.84 -11.65
C ALA A 843 8.00 -19.28 -11.36
N TYR A 844 7.36 -19.97 -12.31
CA TYR A 844 6.06 -20.61 -12.09
C TYR A 844 6.14 -21.65 -10.97
N ALA A 845 7.10 -22.58 -11.05
CA ALA A 845 7.26 -23.61 -10.03
C ALA A 845 7.55 -23.03 -8.63
N MET A 846 8.39 -22.00 -8.54
CA MET A 846 8.66 -21.27 -7.28
C MET A 846 7.37 -20.73 -6.68
N ALA A 847 6.55 -20.03 -7.47
CA ALA A 847 5.31 -19.46 -6.97
C ALA A 847 4.27 -20.51 -6.57
N VAL A 848 4.10 -21.58 -7.35
CA VAL A 848 3.10 -22.63 -7.03
C VAL A 848 3.49 -23.40 -5.77
N ARG A 849 4.77 -23.72 -5.61
CA ARG A 849 5.29 -24.40 -4.41
C ARG A 849 5.27 -23.50 -3.18
N ASN A 850 5.36 -22.19 -3.37
CA ASN A 850 5.30 -21.22 -2.29
C ASN A 850 3.86 -21.08 -1.73
N SER A 851 3.50 -21.99 -0.82
CA SER A 851 2.33 -21.89 0.04
C SER A 851 2.48 -20.90 1.18
N GLU A 852 3.67 -20.29 1.36
CA GLU A 852 3.90 -19.27 2.37
C GLU A 852 3.26 -17.95 1.93
N SER A 853 1.93 -17.93 1.82
CA SER A 853 1.23 -16.72 2.24
C SER A 853 1.66 -16.50 3.69
N LYS A 854 2.45 -15.46 3.97
CA LYS A 854 2.86 -15.10 5.34
C LYS A 854 1.67 -15.35 6.26
N GLN A 855 1.80 -16.31 7.18
CA GLN A 855 0.67 -16.71 8.01
C GLN A 855 0.23 -15.50 8.83
N ARG A 856 -0.95 -14.95 8.50
CA ARG A 856 -1.51 -13.84 9.25
C ARG A 856 -1.92 -14.34 10.62
N LEU A 857 -1.28 -13.81 11.64
CA LEU A 857 -1.61 -14.07 13.04
C LEU A 857 -2.74 -13.12 13.45
N THR A 858 -3.85 -13.72 13.88
CA THR A 858 -5.06 -13.03 14.33
C THR A 858 -5.53 -13.64 15.65
N HIS A 859 -6.31 -12.89 16.43
CA HIS A 859 -6.94 -13.39 17.67
C HIS A 859 -8.48 -13.46 17.53
N LEU A 860 -8.98 -13.27 16.31
CA LEU A 860 -10.40 -13.29 15.99
C LEU A 860 -11.04 -14.66 16.26
N ARG A 861 -10.33 -15.76 15.98
CA ARG A 861 -10.88 -17.12 16.11
C ARG A 861 -11.22 -17.43 17.57
N GLU A 862 -10.27 -17.16 18.45
CA GLU A 862 -10.37 -17.34 19.89
C GLU A 862 -11.50 -16.48 20.46
N LYS A 863 -11.60 -15.20 20.04
CA LYS A 863 -12.67 -14.29 20.47
C LYS A 863 -14.06 -14.80 20.09
N ILE A 864 -14.24 -15.33 18.88
CA ILE A 864 -15.52 -15.90 18.45
C ILE A 864 -15.88 -17.13 19.31
N VAL A 865 -14.91 -18.01 19.56
CA VAL A 865 -15.12 -19.22 20.38
C VAL A 865 -15.44 -18.87 21.83
N VAL A 866 -14.67 -17.97 22.46
CA VAL A 866 -14.84 -17.56 23.86
C VAL A 866 -16.15 -16.81 24.07
N SER A 867 -16.52 -15.91 23.15
CA SER A 867 -17.81 -15.23 23.26
C SER A 867 -18.93 -16.27 23.25
N SER A 868 -18.77 -17.38 22.52
CA SER A 868 -19.80 -18.41 22.33
C SER A 868 -19.93 -19.40 23.47
N SER A 869 -18.93 -19.49 24.35
CA SER A 869 -19.01 -20.28 25.58
C SER A 869 -19.54 -19.49 26.78
N ARG A 870 -19.49 -18.15 26.74
CA ARG A 870 -19.97 -17.26 27.82
C ARG A 870 -21.48 -17.03 27.84
N ALA A 871 -22.23 -17.69 26.98
CA ALA A 871 -23.65 -17.48 26.79
C ALA A 871 -24.35 -18.81 26.54
#